data_AF-A0A445AW17-F1
#
_entry.id   AF-A0A445AW17-F1
#
_cell.length_a   1.000
_cell.length_b   1.000
_cell.length_c   1.000
_cell.angle_alpha   90.00
_cell.angle_beta   90.00
_cell.angle_gamma   90.00
#
_symmetry.space_group_name_H-M   'P 1'
#
loop_
_entity.id
_entity.type
_entity.pdbx_description
1 polymer ?
#
loop_
_entity_poly.entity_id
_entity_poly.type
_entity_poly.pdbx_seq_one_letter_code
_entity_poly.pdbx_strand_id
1 'polypeptide(L)'
;MSDTKFQASEAFAMASNDRTDGNATVPPPRSAIHSGDNSVWADASPLLHAACQDLKEGELIHGDNFNLYAAMSALEIMDPKMDSGIACKYYSLEEAIEDGAAPIPISVDKTTDVRCTIDIMDHLLACEATWHKGHSLAQTVYSCLYLLQTERTSSHALLHSYCKVIQETCKEVLSVVSDARTHEEEDLFTMSYGLPLGGNGDEKCLSMLNAVEETVSRQLRACKASSSKKRVSEDIEPLQNNPDLEEGYCKALLCRLRFRKHFYHLLISMRRPQGRGLELGRKHIASCIAEIDSIRKSSMFLRARAQEISGQNRSNTTASGNQPIGFDASINCRLAAPTPPRAIEILSWEKALDYFVKLLQDLDHICSYTLDPSLEAALLFVVNFQKSQPDLVSRAHLQILLVQGGKLYGREPIFSVVIRAAGLPEFTKSHVIQENEFMVQLGQLVINLLKILCTNAAWQRRKLGKMLQDWRVTYVQLELAFEKEFGETSNISDNKLIHVFWQHISITIFQQILPWVEEQTYWIAYRFLILGFELELYSVHDYCMVYWYIYAVLTKLAEKKHIRMAMSSGTAKKKTKKKRDYLKDARTDYQIPAAVLFLQSQIYLAEGLSMMLAALRNEHKLVPPQSPFNTEREVFMQQFELLQKACLPDHVSYVTFKESTIHADFSTQVLSDHFKEAHRIAKDVKSSFAHDADMMAEIRRIEQVAEHNNIALNVISRVGALEPSLKISFTFTHHPFFATAIVKRS
;
A
#
# COMPACT_ATOMS: atom_id res chain seq x y z
N MET A 1 -26.98 12.23 -29.49
CA MET A 1 -26.92 10.84 -28.97
C MET A 1 -28.08 10.57 -28.00
N SER A 2 -29.24 11.20 -28.25
CA SER A 2 -30.36 11.33 -27.30
C SER A 2 -31.67 10.72 -27.80
N ASP A 3 -31.70 10.12 -28.99
CA ASP A 3 -32.95 9.68 -29.63
C ASP A 3 -33.21 8.17 -29.53
N THR A 4 -32.28 7.39 -28.97
CA THR A 4 -32.44 5.92 -28.83
C THR A 4 -33.11 5.46 -27.53
N LYS A 5 -33.32 6.36 -26.54
CA LYS A 5 -34.01 5.99 -25.28
C LYS A 5 -35.54 6.05 -25.36
N PHE A 6 -36.11 6.82 -26.29
CA PHE A 6 -37.57 6.98 -26.41
C PHE A 6 -38.25 5.87 -27.25
N GLN A 7 -37.51 5.18 -28.13
CA GLN A 7 -38.11 4.13 -28.97
C GLN A 7 -38.40 2.81 -28.24
N ALA A 8 -37.79 2.58 -27.07
CA ALA A 8 -38.06 1.37 -26.28
C ALA A 8 -39.35 1.47 -25.45
N SER A 9 -39.77 2.68 -25.04
CA SER A 9 -41.02 2.87 -24.30
C SER A 9 -42.25 2.82 -25.20
N GLU A 10 -42.16 3.29 -26.45
CA GLU A 10 -43.26 3.20 -27.42
C GLU A 10 -43.51 1.77 -27.91
N ALA A 11 -42.47 0.94 -28.03
CA ALA A 11 -42.62 -0.47 -28.38
C ALA A 11 -43.39 -1.27 -27.31
N PHE A 12 -43.30 -0.86 -26.04
CA PHE A 12 -44.06 -1.48 -24.95
C PHE A 12 -45.51 -1.00 -24.87
N ALA A 13 -45.82 0.22 -25.32
CA ALA A 13 -47.18 0.75 -25.35
C ALA A 13 -48.03 0.18 -26.52
N MET A 14 -47.40 -0.27 -27.61
CA MET A 14 -48.11 -0.90 -28.73
C MET A 14 -48.46 -2.38 -28.52
N ALA A 15 -47.81 -3.08 -27.58
CA ALA A 15 -48.10 -4.48 -27.29
C ALA A 15 -49.33 -4.70 -26.38
N SER A 16 -49.86 -3.62 -25.78
CA SER A 16 -50.95 -3.66 -24.80
C SER A 16 -52.33 -3.35 -25.36
N ASN A 17 -52.46 -3.07 -26.66
CA ASN A 17 -53.71 -2.60 -27.27
C ASN A 17 -54.42 -3.59 -28.21
N ASP A 18 -54.03 -4.87 -28.21
CA ASP A 18 -54.69 -5.88 -29.04
C ASP A 18 -55.34 -6.95 -28.15
N ARG A 19 -56.55 -6.65 -27.65
CA ARG A 19 -57.57 -7.63 -27.25
C ARG A 19 -58.92 -6.93 -27.05
N THR A 20 -59.70 -6.99 -28.12
CA THR A 20 -61.13 -6.68 -28.19
C THR A 20 -61.98 -7.59 -27.31
N ASP A 21 -63.03 -6.99 -26.74
CA ASP A 21 -64.22 -7.51 -26.06
C ASP A 21 -64.47 -9.03 -26.05
N GLY A 22 -64.54 -9.58 -24.84
CA GLY A 22 -65.08 -10.92 -24.57
C GLY A 22 -65.20 -11.18 -23.07
N ASN A 23 -66.41 -10.99 -22.53
CA ASN A 23 -66.92 -11.40 -21.21
C ASN A 23 -65.95 -11.35 -20.01
N ALA A 24 -66.16 -10.34 -19.16
CA ALA A 24 -65.55 -10.19 -17.85
C ALA A 24 -65.81 -11.42 -16.95
N THR A 25 -64.77 -12.23 -16.75
CA THR A 25 -64.63 -13.04 -15.52
C THR A 25 -63.78 -12.25 -14.54
N VAL A 26 -64.42 -11.73 -13.49
CA VAL A 26 -63.77 -11.18 -12.30
C VAL A 26 -62.73 -12.20 -11.80
N PRO A 27 -61.44 -11.84 -11.65
CA PRO A 27 -60.48 -12.76 -11.07
C PRO A 27 -60.92 -13.08 -9.63
N PRO A 28 -60.80 -14.34 -9.17
CA PRO A 28 -61.20 -14.68 -7.82
C PRO A 28 -60.38 -13.84 -6.81
N PRO A 29 -60.96 -13.49 -5.66
CA PRO A 29 -60.23 -12.76 -4.63
C PRO A 29 -58.97 -13.55 -4.29
N ARG A 30 -57.81 -12.91 -4.42
CA ARG A 30 -56.51 -13.51 -4.09
C ARG A 30 -56.59 -14.03 -2.66
N SER A 31 -56.40 -15.35 -2.50
CA SER A 31 -56.36 -16.03 -1.20
C SER A 31 -55.39 -15.30 -0.27
N ALA A 32 -55.85 -15.00 0.95
CA ALA A 32 -55.03 -14.40 2.00
C ALA A 32 -53.72 -15.18 2.15
N ILE A 33 -52.59 -14.48 2.04
CA ILE A 33 -51.27 -15.07 2.23
C ILE A 33 -51.18 -15.47 3.72
N HIS A 34 -51.04 -16.76 4.00
CA HIS A 34 -50.92 -17.25 5.38
C HIS A 34 -49.63 -16.71 6.02
N SER A 35 -49.72 -16.03 7.17
CA SER A 35 -48.57 -15.55 7.94
C SER A 35 -48.58 -16.08 9.36
N GLY A 36 -47.85 -17.17 9.62
CA GLY A 36 -47.76 -17.77 10.95
C GLY A 36 -49.12 -18.08 11.60
N ASP A 37 -49.11 -18.57 12.83
CA ASP A 37 -50.35 -19.02 13.46
C ASP A 37 -51.28 -17.88 13.96
N ASN A 38 -50.87 -16.60 13.90
CA ASN A 38 -51.63 -15.47 14.49
C ASN A 38 -51.54 -14.12 13.74
N SER A 39 -51.11 -14.07 12.48
CA SER A 39 -51.10 -12.82 11.69
C SER A 39 -51.80 -12.98 10.35
N VAL A 40 -52.34 -11.88 9.82
CA VAL A 40 -52.97 -11.81 8.49
C VAL A 40 -52.33 -10.67 7.70
N TRP A 41 -51.86 -10.94 6.48
CA TRP A 41 -51.41 -9.91 5.54
C TRP A 41 -52.62 -9.18 4.92
N ALA A 42 -52.56 -7.85 4.86
CA ALA A 42 -53.53 -7.01 4.15
C ALA A 42 -52.83 -6.26 2.99
N ASP A 43 -53.52 -6.13 1.85
CA ASP A 43 -52.99 -5.42 0.68
C ASP A 43 -53.11 -3.90 0.85
N ALA A 44 -51.97 -3.21 0.94
CA ALA A 44 -51.89 -1.76 1.06
C ALA A 44 -51.74 -1.03 -0.28
N SER A 45 -51.69 -1.74 -1.41
CA SER A 45 -51.45 -1.14 -2.74
C SER A 45 -52.47 -0.05 -3.11
N PRO A 46 -53.78 -0.19 -2.86
CA PRO A 46 -54.75 0.86 -3.18
C PRO A 46 -54.52 2.16 -2.39
N LEU A 47 -54.16 2.04 -1.11
CA LEU A 47 -53.86 3.18 -0.24
C LEU A 47 -52.62 3.93 -0.74
N LEU A 48 -51.54 3.21 -1.07
CA LEU A 48 -50.31 3.80 -1.59
C LEU A 48 -50.55 4.51 -2.93
N HIS A 49 -51.36 3.92 -3.82
CA HIS A 49 -51.67 4.55 -5.10
C HIS A 49 -52.46 5.86 -4.94
N ALA A 50 -53.46 5.89 -4.05
CA ALA A 50 -54.20 7.11 -3.76
C ALA A 50 -53.30 8.20 -3.17
N ALA A 51 -52.45 7.86 -2.19
CA ALA A 51 -51.50 8.81 -1.60
C ALA A 51 -50.51 9.37 -2.64
N CYS A 52 -50.05 8.56 -3.60
CA CYS A 52 -49.18 9.02 -4.68
C CYS A 52 -49.88 9.97 -5.66
N GLN A 53 -51.19 9.84 -5.88
CA GLN A 53 -51.95 10.76 -6.74
C GLN A 53 -52.13 12.13 -6.10
N ASP A 54 -52.14 12.21 -4.77
CA ASP A 54 -52.27 13.46 -4.03
C ASP A 54 -50.94 14.25 -3.94
N LEU A 55 -49.79 13.61 -4.20
CA LEU A 55 -48.47 14.23 -4.17
C LEU A 55 -48.21 15.11 -5.42
N LYS A 56 -47.62 16.29 -5.20
CA LYS A 56 -47.18 17.18 -6.28
C LYS A 56 -45.74 16.92 -6.69
N GLU A 57 -45.36 17.45 -7.85
CA GLU A 57 -43.98 17.40 -8.33
C GLU A 57 -43.03 18.07 -7.32
N GLY A 58 -42.00 17.32 -6.90
CA GLY A 58 -41.03 17.75 -5.89
C GLY A 58 -41.40 17.41 -4.44
N GLU A 59 -42.58 16.85 -4.17
CA GLU A 59 -42.95 16.37 -2.84
C GLU A 59 -42.49 14.92 -2.60
N LEU A 60 -42.03 14.64 -1.38
CA LEU A 60 -41.58 13.32 -0.95
C LEU A 60 -42.09 13.04 0.47
N ILE A 61 -42.77 11.92 0.66
CA ILE A 61 -43.15 11.43 1.99
C ILE A 61 -42.01 10.58 2.53
N HIS A 62 -41.44 11.00 3.66
CA HIS A 62 -40.40 10.27 4.36
C HIS A 62 -40.51 10.49 5.87
N GLY A 63 -39.85 9.66 6.68
CA GLY A 63 -39.81 9.87 8.12
C GLY A 63 -38.94 11.08 8.51
N ASP A 64 -39.18 11.66 9.69
CA ASP A 64 -38.52 12.88 10.16
C ASP A 64 -36.97 12.78 10.20
N ASN A 65 -36.45 11.56 10.38
CA ASN A 65 -35.01 11.30 10.46
C ASN A 65 -34.37 10.91 9.12
N PHE A 66 -35.15 10.86 8.04
CA PHE A 66 -34.63 10.47 6.72
C PHE A 66 -33.90 11.64 6.05
N ASN A 67 -32.72 11.35 5.49
CA ASN A 67 -31.91 12.31 4.75
C ASN A 67 -31.75 11.83 3.30
N LEU A 68 -32.03 12.70 2.33
CA LEU A 68 -31.82 12.43 0.91
C LEU A 68 -30.37 12.01 0.58
N TYR A 69 -29.38 12.46 1.34
CA TYR A 69 -28.00 11.99 1.20
C TYR A 69 -27.87 10.48 1.48
N ALA A 70 -28.61 9.94 2.44
CA ALA A 70 -28.63 8.50 2.71
C ALA A 70 -29.31 7.70 1.58
N ALA A 71 -30.25 8.34 0.87
CA ALA A 71 -30.90 7.75 -0.30
C ALA A 71 -29.93 7.54 -1.48
N MET A 72 -28.85 8.32 -1.57
CA MET A 72 -27.85 8.18 -2.65
C MET A 72 -27.10 6.84 -2.62
N SER A 73 -27.12 6.12 -1.49
CA SER A 73 -26.56 4.77 -1.37
C SER A 73 -27.59 3.64 -1.52
N ALA A 74 -28.86 3.98 -1.81
CA ALA A 74 -29.90 2.97 -2.00
C ALA A 74 -29.63 2.14 -3.26
N LEU A 75 -29.92 0.84 -3.17
CA LEU A 75 -29.93 -0.04 -4.33
C LEU A 75 -31.26 0.07 -5.06
N GLU A 76 -31.21 0.00 -6.38
CA GLU A 76 -32.39 -0.07 -7.24
C GLU A 76 -32.63 -1.53 -7.63
N ILE A 77 -33.74 -2.09 -7.14
CA ILE A 77 -34.14 -3.47 -7.46
C ILE A 77 -34.52 -3.51 -8.94
N MET A 78 -34.20 -4.63 -9.61
CA MET A 78 -34.38 -4.83 -11.06
C MET A 78 -33.45 -4.02 -11.98
N ASP A 79 -32.55 -3.19 -11.47
CA ASP A 79 -31.48 -2.59 -12.27
C ASP A 79 -30.27 -3.55 -12.34
N PRO A 80 -29.84 -4.01 -13.54
CA PRO A 80 -28.73 -4.96 -13.68
C PRO A 80 -27.37 -4.52 -13.10
N LYS A 81 -27.17 -3.22 -12.89
CA LYS A 81 -25.94 -2.64 -12.34
C LYS A 81 -26.02 -2.38 -10.84
N MET A 82 -27.22 -2.36 -10.26
CA MET A 82 -27.44 -2.06 -8.84
C MET A 82 -27.96 -3.28 -8.04
N ASP A 83 -28.70 -4.17 -8.70
CA ASP A 83 -29.29 -5.37 -8.09
C ASP A 83 -28.37 -6.58 -8.27
N SER A 84 -27.68 -6.97 -7.21
CA SER A 84 -26.84 -8.17 -7.23
C SER A 84 -27.63 -9.48 -7.31
N GLY A 85 -28.94 -9.45 -7.04
CA GLY A 85 -29.83 -10.61 -7.07
C GLY A 85 -30.37 -10.97 -8.46
N ILE A 86 -30.22 -10.09 -9.46
CA ILE A 86 -30.75 -10.31 -10.81
C ILE A 86 -29.84 -11.21 -11.67
N ALA A 87 -28.53 -11.20 -11.41
CA ALA A 87 -27.50 -11.83 -12.24
C ALA A 87 -26.77 -12.95 -11.48
N CYS A 88 -27.52 -13.89 -10.91
CA CYS A 88 -26.99 -15.10 -10.30
C CYS A 88 -27.24 -16.32 -11.18
N LYS A 89 -26.20 -17.13 -11.39
CA LYS A 89 -26.37 -18.44 -12.06
C LYS A 89 -27.04 -19.46 -11.13
N TYR A 90 -26.71 -19.39 -9.85
CA TYR A 90 -27.23 -20.26 -8.79
C TYR A 90 -27.67 -19.40 -7.60
N TYR A 91 -28.78 -19.74 -6.96
CA TYR A 91 -29.32 -19.03 -5.80
C TYR A 91 -28.85 -19.61 -4.47
N SER A 92 -28.44 -20.89 -4.45
CA SER A 92 -27.81 -21.51 -3.28
C SER A 92 -26.68 -22.46 -3.68
N LEU A 93 -25.85 -22.80 -2.70
CA LEU A 93 -24.78 -23.77 -2.89
C LEU A 93 -25.35 -25.15 -3.20
N GLU A 94 -26.45 -25.54 -2.55
CA GLU A 94 -27.13 -26.82 -2.78
C GLU A 94 -27.61 -26.93 -4.23
N GLU A 95 -28.22 -25.88 -4.78
CA GLU A 95 -28.66 -25.83 -6.18
C GLU A 95 -27.48 -25.99 -7.15
N ALA A 96 -26.37 -25.28 -6.90
CA ALA A 96 -25.16 -25.41 -7.72
C ALA A 96 -24.58 -26.83 -7.68
N ILE A 97 -24.69 -27.51 -6.53
CA ILE A 97 -24.23 -28.88 -6.35
C ILE A 97 -25.15 -29.87 -7.07
N GLU A 98 -26.46 -29.68 -6.99
CA GLU A 98 -27.47 -30.50 -7.67
C GLU A 98 -27.37 -30.37 -9.20
N ASP A 99 -27.06 -29.17 -9.72
CA ASP A 99 -26.76 -28.91 -11.14
C ASP A 99 -25.41 -29.51 -11.59
N GLY A 100 -24.63 -30.07 -10.65
CA GLY A 100 -23.35 -30.70 -10.96
C GLY A 100 -22.22 -29.70 -11.22
N ALA A 101 -22.31 -28.46 -10.74
CA ALA A 101 -21.28 -27.43 -10.94
C ALA A 101 -19.94 -27.78 -10.27
N ALA A 102 -19.97 -28.56 -9.18
CA ALA A 102 -18.81 -29.04 -8.44
C ALA A 102 -18.88 -30.56 -8.18
N PRO A 103 -18.58 -31.39 -9.19
CA PRO A 103 -18.66 -32.84 -9.11
C PRO A 103 -17.53 -33.42 -8.25
N ILE A 104 -17.84 -34.52 -7.54
CA ILE A 104 -16.89 -35.32 -6.76
C ILE A 104 -17.29 -36.81 -6.91
N PRO A 105 -16.42 -37.69 -7.45
CA PRO A 105 -15.13 -37.39 -8.10
C PRO A 105 -15.30 -36.41 -9.28
N ILE A 106 -14.23 -35.71 -9.65
CA ILE A 106 -14.30 -34.68 -10.69
C ILE A 106 -14.60 -35.32 -12.05
N SER A 107 -13.97 -36.46 -12.32
CA SER A 107 -14.25 -37.26 -13.50
C SER A 107 -14.15 -38.75 -13.18
N VAL A 108 -14.86 -39.57 -13.94
CA VAL A 108 -14.70 -41.03 -13.90
C VAL A 108 -13.34 -41.44 -14.50
N ASP A 109 -12.83 -40.68 -15.47
CA ASP A 109 -11.49 -40.87 -16.02
C ASP A 109 -10.43 -40.23 -15.11
N LYS A 110 -9.59 -41.06 -14.49
CA LYS A 110 -8.51 -40.62 -13.58
C LYS A 110 -7.58 -39.58 -14.21
N THR A 111 -7.32 -39.67 -15.52
CA THR A 111 -6.45 -38.71 -16.23
C THR A 111 -7.07 -37.31 -16.28
N THR A 112 -8.35 -37.26 -16.62
CA THR A 112 -9.14 -36.03 -16.63
C THR A 112 -9.32 -35.48 -15.22
N ASP A 113 -9.58 -36.34 -14.24
CA ASP A 113 -9.74 -36.00 -12.82
C ASP A 113 -8.49 -35.30 -12.24
N VAL A 114 -7.31 -35.87 -12.45
CA VAL A 114 -6.04 -35.26 -12.04
C VAL A 114 -5.74 -33.96 -12.78
N ARG A 115 -6.00 -33.89 -14.10
CA ARG A 115 -5.82 -32.66 -14.87
C ARG A 115 -6.73 -31.54 -14.37
N CYS A 116 -8.01 -31.82 -14.18
CA CYS A 116 -8.97 -30.85 -13.66
C CYS A 116 -8.61 -30.42 -12.22
N THR A 117 -8.10 -31.34 -11.39
CA THR A 117 -7.56 -31.00 -10.06
C THR A 117 -6.44 -29.97 -10.16
N ILE A 118 -5.50 -30.13 -11.11
CA ILE A 118 -4.43 -29.17 -11.37
C ILE A 118 -5.01 -27.82 -11.83
N ASP A 119 -6.00 -27.83 -12.72
CA ASP A 119 -6.66 -26.62 -13.23
C ASP A 119 -7.38 -25.85 -12.10
N ILE A 120 -8.03 -26.57 -11.17
CA ILE A 120 -8.63 -25.98 -9.96
C ILE A 120 -7.55 -25.34 -9.06
N MET A 121 -6.42 -26.02 -8.84
CA MET A 121 -5.30 -25.47 -8.04
C MET A 121 -4.73 -24.20 -8.66
N ASP A 122 -4.55 -24.18 -9.99
CA ASP A 122 -4.04 -23.02 -10.73
C ASP A 122 -5.01 -21.84 -10.68
N HIS A 123 -6.31 -22.10 -10.86
CA HIS A 123 -7.32 -21.05 -10.78
C HIS A 123 -7.46 -20.50 -9.36
N LEU A 124 -7.38 -21.33 -8.32
CA LEU A 124 -7.35 -20.88 -6.92
C LEU A 124 -6.16 -19.95 -6.65
N LEU A 125 -4.99 -20.25 -7.20
CA LEU A 125 -3.81 -19.39 -7.11
C LEU A 125 -4.08 -18.02 -7.78
N ALA A 126 -4.71 -18.02 -8.95
CA ALA A 126 -5.10 -16.80 -9.63
C ALA A 126 -6.15 -15.98 -8.85
N CYS A 127 -7.14 -16.64 -8.25
CA CYS A 127 -8.13 -16.02 -7.37
C CYS A 127 -7.48 -15.40 -6.14
N GLU A 128 -6.53 -16.09 -5.49
CA GLU A 128 -5.80 -15.59 -4.32
C GLU A 128 -4.95 -14.36 -4.68
N ALA A 129 -4.22 -14.41 -5.80
CA ALA A 129 -3.47 -13.24 -6.30
C ALA A 129 -4.39 -12.05 -6.61
N THR A 130 -5.56 -12.32 -7.20
CA THR A 130 -6.57 -11.30 -7.52
C THR A 130 -7.13 -10.69 -6.23
N TRP A 131 -7.45 -11.53 -5.24
CA TRP A 131 -7.89 -11.08 -3.93
C TRP A 131 -6.86 -10.14 -3.28
N HIS A 132 -5.58 -10.53 -3.25
CA HIS A 132 -4.52 -9.71 -2.66
C HIS A 132 -4.33 -8.34 -3.33
N LYS A 133 -4.86 -8.13 -4.55
CA LYS A 133 -4.88 -6.86 -5.27
C LYS A 133 -6.07 -5.95 -4.90
N GLY A 134 -6.85 -6.32 -3.89
CA GLY A 134 -7.93 -5.50 -3.33
C GLY A 134 -9.35 -5.92 -3.73
N HIS A 135 -9.51 -7.03 -4.44
CA HIS A 135 -10.82 -7.57 -4.81
C HIS A 135 -11.51 -8.30 -3.63
N SER A 136 -12.80 -8.60 -3.76
CA SER A 136 -13.57 -9.28 -2.71
C SER A 136 -13.15 -10.75 -2.55
N LEU A 137 -12.91 -11.19 -1.31
CA LEU A 137 -12.61 -12.60 -1.00
C LEU A 137 -13.75 -13.53 -1.40
N ALA A 138 -15.00 -13.07 -1.17
CA ALA A 138 -16.23 -13.82 -1.45
C ALA A 138 -16.41 -14.14 -2.93
N GLN A 139 -16.00 -13.21 -3.81
CA GLN A 139 -16.18 -13.29 -5.27
C GLN A 139 -14.93 -13.80 -5.99
N THR A 140 -13.80 -13.94 -5.31
CA THR A 140 -12.53 -14.45 -5.87
C THR A 140 -12.25 -15.86 -5.36
N VAL A 141 -11.56 -16.03 -4.23
CA VAL A 141 -11.18 -17.35 -3.70
C VAL A 141 -12.42 -18.19 -3.38
N TYR A 142 -13.42 -17.59 -2.73
CA TYR A 142 -14.66 -18.28 -2.36
C TYR A 142 -15.70 -18.35 -3.48
N SER A 143 -15.35 -17.96 -4.71
CA SER A 143 -16.09 -18.43 -5.88
C SER A 143 -15.94 -19.95 -6.08
N CYS A 144 -14.90 -20.56 -5.48
CA CYS A 144 -14.68 -22.00 -5.48
C CYS A 144 -15.72 -22.71 -4.60
N LEU A 145 -16.63 -23.43 -5.24
CA LEU A 145 -17.67 -24.22 -4.58
C LEU A 145 -17.08 -25.34 -3.70
N TYR A 146 -15.89 -25.86 -4.05
CA TYR A 146 -15.17 -26.85 -3.23
C TYR A 146 -14.67 -26.28 -1.90
N LEU A 147 -14.40 -24.97 -1.81
CA LEU A 147 -14.02 -24.29 -0.57
C LEU A 147 -15.21 -23.96 0.32
N LEU A 148 -16.38 -23.71 -0.27
CA LEU A 148 -17.61 -23.42 0.48
C LEU A 148 -18.09 -24.64 1.29
N GLN A 149 -17.84 -25.86 0.82
CA GLN A 149 -18.20 -27.09 1.53
C GLN A 149 -17.09 -28.15 1.49
N THR A 150 -16.01 -27.90 2.25
CA THR A 150 -14.82 -28.77 2.24
C THR A 150 -15.08 -30.22 2.67
N GLU A 151 -16.12 -30.52 3.45
CA GLU A 151 -16.46 -31.89 3.86
C GLU A 151 -16.78 -32.80 2.66
N ARG A 152 -17.33 -32.24 1.57
CA ARG A 152 -17.61 -32.99 0.34
C ARG A 152 -16.36 -33.50 -0.36
N THR A 153 -15.22 -32.80 -0.20
CA THR A 153 -13.95 -33.19 -0.84
C THR A 153 -13.22 -34.30 -0.08
N SER A 154 -13.69 -34.72 1.10
CA SER A 154 -13.02 -35.71 1.96
C SER A 154 -12.63 -37.03 1.26
N SER A 155 -13.41 -37.48 0.26
CA SER A 155 -13.11 -38.66 -0.56
C SER A 155 -12.00 -38.45 -1.59
N HIS A 156 -11.63 -37.20 -1.89
CA HIS A 156 -10.62 -36.81 -2.86
C HIS A 156 -9.43 -36.11 -2.17
N ALA A 157 -8.48 -36.91 -1.67
CA ALA A 157 -7.40 -36.46 -0.78
C ALA A 157 -6.55 -35.27 -1.32
N LEU A 158 -6.24 -35.25 -2.62
CA LEU A 158 -5.45 -34.18 -3.27
C LEU A 158 -6.15 -32.82 -3.13
N LEU A 159 -7.36 -32.71 -3.68
CA LEU A 159 -8.18 -31.51 -3.62
C LEU A 159 -8.50 -31.12 -2.17
N HIS A 160 -8.88 -32.07 -1.32
CA HIS A 160 -9.25 -31.78 0.07
C HIS A 160 -8.12 -31.18 0.89
N SER A 161 -6.92 -31.79 0.83
CA SER A 161 -5.75 -31.27 1.53
C SER A 161 -5.33 -29.89 1.02
N TYR A 162 -5.41 -29.65 -0.29
CA TYR A 162 -5.11 -28.35 -0.89
C TYR A 162 -6.13 -27.27 -0.45
N CYS A 163 -7.42 -27.58 -0.51
CA CYS A 163 -8.50 -26.69 -0.06
C CYS A 163 -8.37 -26.28 1.40
N LYS A 164 -8.08 -27.24 2.30
CA LYS A 164 -7.87 -26.93 3.73
C LYS A 164 -6.68 -25.97 3.95
N VAL A 165 -5.58 -26.16 3.24
CA VAL A 165 -4.42 -25.26 3.38
C VAL A 165 -4.68 -23.88 2.75
N ILE A 166 -5.46 -23.79 1.67
CA ILE A 166 -5.92 -22.51 1.11
C ILE A 166 -6.73 -21.71 2.13
N GLN A 167 -7.66 -22.35 2.84
CA GLN A 167 -8.45 -21.69 3.91
C GLN A 167 -7.54 -21.12 4.98
N GLU A 168 -6.56 -21.90 5.45
CA GLU A 168 -5.61 -21.43 6.46
C GLU A 168 -4.69 -20.31 5.95
N THR A 169 -4.22 -20.36 4.69
CA THR A 169 -3.44 -19.25 4.12
C THR A 169 -4.28 -17.98 3.98
N CYS A 170 -5.56 -18.08 3.60
CA CYS A 170 -6.46 -16.92 3.54
C CYS A 170 -6.72 -16.33 4.94
N LYS A 171 -6.97 -17.19 5.94
CA LYS A 171 -7.15 -16.80 7.34
C LYS A 171 -5.91 -16.09 7.89
N GLU A 172 -4.72 -16.59 7.56
CA GLU A 172 -3.47 -16.00 7.99
C GLU A 172 -3.24 -14.62 7.35
N VAL A 173 -3.45 -14.49 6.03
CA VAL A 173 -3.37 -13.19 5.34
C VAL A 173 -4.39 -12.20 5.89
N LEU A 174 -5.64 -12.61 6.11
CA LEU A 174 -6.68 -11.77 6.73
C LEU A 174 -6.28 -11.31 8.12
N SER A 175 -5.72 -12.20 8.94
CA SER A 175 -5.28 -11.86 10.29
C SER A 175 -4.15 -10.82 10.26
N VAL A 176 -3.15 -11.00 9.39
CA VAL A 176 -2.03 -10.05 9.22
C VAL A 176 -2.52 -8.69 8.73
N VAL A 177 -3.41 -8.66 7.74
CA VAL A 177 -3.94 -7.39 7.22
C VAL A 177 -4.80 -6.68 8.28
N SER A 178 -5.64 -7.42 9.01
CA SER A 178 -6.47 -6.88 10.09
C SER A 178 -5.63 -6.34 11.25
N ASP A 179 -4.59 -7.06 11.67
CA ASP A 179 -3.67 -6.66 12.73
C ASP A 179 -2.87 -5.39 12.35
N ALA A 180 -2.52 -5.24 11.08
CA ALA A 180 -1.88 -4.05 10.54
C ALA A 180 -2.83 -2.83 10.49
N ARG A 181 -4.15 -3.03 10.72
CA ARG A 181 -5.17 -1.96 10.68
C ARG A 181 -5.04 -1.09 9.41
N THR A 182 -4.85 -1.76 8.27
CA THR A 182 -4.81 -1.09 6.96
C THR A 182 -6.19 -0.50 6.66
N HIS A 183 -6.27 0.39 5.68
CA HIS A 183 -7.54 1.02 5.32
C HIS A 183 -8.46 -0.01 4.65
N GLU A 184 -9.43 -0.48 5.42
CA GLU A 184 -10.49 -1.37 4.95
C GLU A 184 -11.23 -0.72 3.76
N GLU A 185 -11.67 -1.54 2.82
CA GLU A 185 -12.43 -1.16 1.60
C GLU A 185 -11.64 -0.44 0.48
N GLU A 186 -10.42 0.04 0.74
CA GLU A 186 -9.53 0.62 -0.30
C GLU A 186 -8.33 -0.28 -0.64
N ASP A 187 -7.64 -0.81 0.38
CA ASP A 187 -6.48 -1.70 0.19
C ASP A 187 -6.92 -3.19 0.09
N LEU A 188 -7.86 -3.64 0.94
CA LEU A 188 -8.47 -4.99 0.93
C LEU A 188 -9.77 -5.01 1.73
N PHE A 189 -10.72 -5.85 1.29
CA PHE A 189 -11.90 -6.20 2.09
C PHE A 189 -11.52 -7.27 3.12
N THR A 190 -11.46 -6.87 4.39
CA THR A 190 -11.19 -7.76 5.55
C THR A 190 -12.45 -8.52 6.02
N MET A 191 -13.63 -7.99 5.69
CA MET A 191 -14.92 -8.60 6.04
C MET A 191 -15.13 -9.92 5.31
N SER A 192 -15.27 -10.99 6.09
CA SER A 192 -15.46 -12.34 5.57
C SER A 192 -16.92 -12.74 5.41
N TYR A 193 -17.89 -11.93 5.87
CA TYR A 193 -19.34 -12.16 5.70
C TYR A 193 -19.81 -13.60 6.02
N GLY A 194 -19.22 -14.24 7.04
CA GLY A 194 -19.58 -15.60 7.44
C GLY A 194 -19.00 -16.72 6.56
N LEU A 195 -18.07 -16.41 5.65
CA LEU A 195 -17.35 -17.40 4.85
C LEU A 195 -16.60 -18.41 5.74
N PRO A 196 -16.55 -19.69 5.34
CA PRO A 196 -15.91 -20.74 6.14
C PRO A 196 -14.38 -20.64 6.02
N LEU A 197 -13.76 -19.78 6.84
CA LEU A 197 -12.31 -19.52 6.89
C LEU A 197 -11.53 -20.47 7.81
N GLY A 198 -12.21 -21.36 8.52
CA GLY A 198 -11.59 -22.39 9.35
C GLY A 198 -12.62 -23.29 10.02
N GLY A 199 -12.26 -24.55 10.25
CA GLY A 199 -12.99 -25.49 11.12
C GLY A 199 -12.09 -25.93 12.28
N ASN A 200 -12.68 -26.34 13.42
CA ASN A 200 -11.96 -26.77 14.63
C ASN A 200 -10.92 -27.88 14.35
N GLY A 201 -9.66 -27.53 14.07
CA GLY A 201 -8.59 -28.55 13.88
C GLY A 201 -7.34 -28.10 13.12
N ASP A 202 -6.83 -26.89 13.39
CA ASP A 202 -5.76 -26.19 12.65
C ASP A 202 -4.45 -27.00 12.44
N GLU A 203 -4.10 -27.95 13.30
CA GLU A 203 -2.85 -28.73 13.18
C GLU A 203 -2.91 -29.90 12.17
N LYS A 204 -4.11 -30.31 11.74
CA LYS A 204 -4.27 -31.49 10.86
C LYS A 204 -4.15 -31.18 9.37
N CYS A 205 -4.33 -29.92 8.94
CA CYS A 205 -4.32 -29.57 7.51
C CYS A 205 -2.97 -29.88 6.85
N LEU A 206 -1.86 -29.50 7.49
CA LEU A 206 -0.51 -29.75 6.99
C LEU A 206 -0.13 -31.22 7.03
N SER A 207 -0.55 -31.98 8.05
CA SER A 207 -0.24 -33.41 8.11
C SER A 207 -0.91 -34.16 6.96
N MET A 208 -2.12 -33.78 6.59
CA MET A 208 -2.83 -34.30 5.41
C MET A 208 -2.12 -33.92 4.11
N LEU A 209 -1.72 -32.65 3.93
CA LEU A 209 -0.98 -32.22 2.75
C LEU A 209 0.36 -32.96 2.61
N ASN A 210 1.09 -33.14 3.71
CA ASN A 210 2.36 -33.88 3.74
C ASN A 210 2.17 -35.36 3.39
N ALA A 211 1.10 -36.01 3.87
CA ALA A 211 0.81 -37.41 3.54
C ALA A 211 0.50 -37.59 2.04
N VAL A 212 -0.24 -36.63 1.46
CA VAL A 212 -0.53 -36.60 0.02
C VAL A 212 0.74 -36.34 -0.79
N GLU A 213 1.55 -35.36 -0.40
CA GLU A 213 2.84 -35.08 -1.04
C GLU A 213 3.80 -36.27 -1.01
N GLU A 214 3.91 -36.98 0.12
CA GLU A 214 4.78 -38.15 0.25
C GLU A 214 4.25 -39.31 -0.61
N THR A 215 2.94 -39.47 -0.72
CA THR A 215 2.33 -40.48 -1.61
C THR A 215 2.64 -40.19 -3.08
N VAL A 216 2.44 -38.95 -3.54
CA VAL A 216 2.82 -38.55 -4.91
C VAL A 216 4.33 -38.64 -5.13
N SER A 217 5.14 -38.33 -4.10
CA SER A 217 6.61 -38.44 -4.17
C SER A 217 7.08 -39.89 -4.30
N ARG A 218 6.47 -40.82 -3.55
CA ARG A 218 6.71 -42.27 -3.69
C ARG A 218 6.35 -42.74 -5.09
N GLN A 219 5.20 -42.31 -5.61
CA GLN A 219 4.78 -42.65 -6.97
C GLN A 219 5.76 -42.15 -8.02
N LEU A 220 6.21 -40.89 -7.93
CA LEU A 220 7.24 -40.36 -8.83
C LEU A 220 8.56 -41.16 -8.77
N ARG A 221 8.97 -41.61 -7.58
CA ARG A 221 10.16 -42.46 -7.42
C ARG A 221 9.96 -43.84 -8.07
N ALA A 222 8.78 -44.43 -7.92
CA ALA A 222 8.43 -45.70 -8.54
C ALA A 222 8.44 -45.62 -10.08
N CYS A 223 7.87 -44.54 -10.67
CA CYS A 223 7.93 -44.30 -12.11
C CYS A 223 9.37 -44.24 -12.64
N LYS A 224 10.25 -43.52 -11.93
CA LYS A 224 11.66 -43.40 -12.31
C LYS A 224 12.40 -44.73 -12.20
N ALA A 225 12.14 -45.52 -11.16
CA ALA A 225 12.75 -46.84 -10.97
C ALA A 225 12.31 -47.86 -12.03
N SER A 226 11.05 -47.78 -12.47
CA SER A 226 10.49 -48.61 -13.55
C SER A 226 11.19 -48.38 -14.90
N SER A 227 11.63 -47.15 -15.19
CA SER A 227 12.43 -46.84 -16.39
C SER A 227 13.84 -47.47 -16.36
N SER A 228 14.35 -47.80 -15.17
CA SER A 228 15.69 -48.34 -14.92
C SER A 228 15.68 -49.82 -14.49
N LYS A 229 15.12 -50.76 -15.30
CA LYS A 229 15.29 -52.24 -15.23
C LYS A 229 15.35 -52.95 -13.84
N LYS A 230 14.82 -52.39 -12.75
CA LYS A 230 14.72 -53.03 -11.44
C LYS A 230 13.29 -52.85 -10.92
N ARG A 231 12.45 -53.86 -11.16
CA ARG A 231 11.10 -53.92 -10.59
C ARG A 231 11.20 -54.14 -9.08
N VAL A 232 10.78 -53.14 -8.30
CA VAL A 232 10.28 -53.36 -6.94
C VAL A 232 8.78 -53.08 -7.01
N SER A 233 8.01 -54.12 -6.71
CA SER A 233 6.55 -54.11 -6.60
C SER A 233 6.18 -53.47 -5.27
N GLU A 234 5.85 -52.17 -5.27
CA GLU A 234 5.03 -51.58 -4.21
C GLU A 234 3.62 -51.38 -4.77
N ASP A 235 2.59 -51.77 -4.00
CA ASP A 235 1.16 -51.54 -4.29
C ASP A 235 0.84 -50.03 -4.24
N ILE A 236 1.35 -49.25 -5.18
CA ILE A 236 1.05 -47.82 -5.31
C ILE A 236 0.02 -47.65 -6.42
N GLU A 237 -1.15 -47.14 -6.05
CA GLU A 237 -2.21 -46.84 -7.01
C GLU A 237 -1.78 -45.70 -7.95
N PRO A 238 -1.87 -45.87 -9.29
CA PRO A 238 -1.51 -44.83 -10.24
C PRO A 238 -2.50 -43.65 -10.16
N LEU A 239 -1.97 -42.44 -10.31
CA LEU A 239 -2.76 -41.21 -10.31
C LEU A 239 -3.67 -41.12 -11.53
N GLN A 240 -3.25 -41.69 -12.66
CA GLN A 240 -3.98 -41.62 -13.91
C GLN A 240 -3.87 -42.92 -14.73
N ASN A 241 -4.60 -43.00 -15.84
CA ASN A 241 -4.82 -44.25 -16.56
C ASN A 241 -3.69 -44.64 -17.55
N ASN A 242 -2.89 -43.69 -18.03
CA ASN A 242 -1.82 -43.85 -19.01
C ASN A 242 -0.41 -43.77 -18.38
N PRO A 243 0.31 -44.88 -18.16
CA PRO A 243 1.61 -44.90 -17.48
C PRO A 243 2.66 -43.93 -18.01
N ASP A 244 2.66 -43.61 -19.31
CA ASP A 244 3.63 -42.70 -19.93
C ASP A 244 3.47 -41.24 -19.46
N LEU A 245 2.30 -40.89 -18.92
CA LEU A 245 1.98 -39.55 -18.44
C LEU A 245 2.19 -39.39 -16.94
N GLU A 246 2.34 -40.50 -16.21
CA GLU A 246 2.36 -40.54 -14.75
C GLU A 246 3.47 -39.65 -14.18
N GLU A 247 4.67 -39.68 -14.77
CA GLU A 247 5.80 -38.86 -14.32
C GLU A 247 5.50 -37.36 -14.45
N GLY A 248 4.87 -36.95 -15.56
CA GLY A 248 4.52 -35.56 -15.83
C GLY A 248 3.47 -35.02 -14.86
N TYR A 249 2.41 -35.79 -14.61
CA TYR A 249 1.36 -35.44 -13.65
C TYR A 249 1.88 -35.42 -12.21
N CYS A 250 2.69 -36.40 -11.81
CA CYS A 250 3.37 -36.39 -10.50
C CYS A 250 4.19 -35.10 -10.31
N LYS A 251 5.02 -34.72 -11.29
CA LYS A 251 5.81 -33.48 -11.24
C LYS A 251 4.93 -32.22 -11.15
N ALA A 252 3.87 -32.16 -11.95
CA ALA A 252 2.95 -31.03 -11.98
C ALA A 252 2.18 -30.86 -10.66
N LEU A 253 1.77 -31.95 -10.00
CA LEU A 253 1.12 -31.91 -8.70
C LEU A 253 2.11 -31.54 -7.59
N LEU A 254 3.28 -32.18 -7.54
CA LEU A 254 4.25 -31.98 -6.46
C LEU A 254 4.68 -30.52 -6.32
N CYS A 255 4.95 -29.83 -7.44
CA CYS A 255 5.35 -28.43 -7.36
C CYS A 255 4.26 -27.52 -6.77
N ARG A 256 2.98 -27.78 -7.09
CA ARG A 256 1.83 -27.03 -6.53
C ARG A 256 1.62 -27.33 -5.04
N LEU A 257 1.71 -28.59 -4.65
CA LEU A 257 1.59 -29.02 -3.24
C LEU A 257 2.73 -28.44 -2.39
N ARG A 258 3.96 -28.51 -2.88
CA ARG A 258 5.15 -27.98 -2.19
C ARG A 258 5.15 -26.47 -2.11
N PHE A 259 4.77 -25.78 -3.20
CA PHE A 259 4.57 -24.33 -3.16
C PHE A 259 3.58 -23.96 -2.05
N ARG A 260 2.39 -24.57 -2.03
CA ARG A 260 1.35 -24.28 -1.04
C ARG A 260 1.83 -24.54 0.39
N LYS A 261 2.52 -25.67 0.62
CA LYS A 261 3.13 -26.01 1.90
C LYS A 261 4.16 -24.97 2.36
N HIS A 262 5.10 -24.61 1.48
CA HIS A 262 6.15 -23.66 1.80
C HIS A 262 5.61 -22.24 1.99
N PHE A 263 4.60 -21.84 1.21
CA PHE A 263 3.92 -20.57 1.37
C PHE A 263 3.21 -20.45 2.72
N TYR A 264 2.50 -21.50 3.14
CA TYR A 264 1.92 -21.55 4.49
C TYR A 264 3.00 -21.42 5.58
N HIS A 265 4.08 -22.21 5.50
CA HIS A 265 5.17 -22.13 6.48
C HIS A 265 5.87 -20.76 6.49
N LEU A 266 5.98 -20.09 5.35
CA LEU A 266 6.49 -18.73 5.25
C LEU A 266 5.65 -17.77 6.09
N LEU A 267 4.32 -17.74 5.88
CA LEU A 267 3.42 -16.84 6.60
C LEU A 267 3.51 -17.06 8.12
N ILE A 268 3.47 -18.32 8.56
CA ILE A 268 3.62 -18.68 9.99
C ILE A 268 5.00 -18.31 10.54
N SER A 269 6.06 -18.45 9.74
CA SER A 269 7.42 -18.07 10.16
C SER A 269 7.54 -16.57 10.36
N MET A 270 6.95 -15.76 9.47
CA MET A 270 6.98 -14.30 9.57
C MET A 270 6.18 -13.76 10.76
N ARG A 271 5.14 -14.48 11.22
CA ARG A 271 4.42 -14.12 12.45
C ARG A 271 5.23 -14.24 13.73
N ARG A 272 6.31 -15.03 13.73
CA ARG A 272 7.04 -15.30 14.97
C ARG A 272 7.57 -13.99 15.56
N PRO A 273 7.35 -13.73 16.86
CA PRO A 273 7.72 -12.46 17.46
C PRO A 273 9.23 -12.24 17.39
N GLN A 274 9.63 -10.97 17.35
CA GLN A 274 11.05 -10.54 17.34
C GLN A 274 11.86 -11.01 16.12
N GLY A 275 11.19 -11.35 15.02
CA GLY A 275 11.83 -11.81 13.79
C GLY A 275 12.50 -13.19 13.91
N ARG A 276 12.18 -13.99 14.94
CA ARG A 276 12.81 -15.30 15.18
C ARG A 276 12.56 -16.33 14.07
N GLY A 277 11.58 -16.09 13.19
CA GLY A 277 11.28 -16.96 12.06
C GLY A 277 11.82 -16.48 10.72
N LEU A 278 12.49 -15.33 10.63
CA LEU A 278 12.85 -14.75 9.32
C LEU A 278 13.86 -15.61 8.55
N GLU A 279 14.88 -16.17 9.20
CA GLU A 279 15.85 -17.07 8.54
C GLU A 279 15.19 -18.32 7.95
N LEU A 280 14.23 -18.90 8.68
CA LEU A 280 13.44 -20.03 8.18
C LEU A 280 12.50 -19.58 7.06
N GLY A 281 11.92 -18.39 7.18
CA GLY A 281 11.13 -17.73 6.15
C GLY A 281 11.90 -17.62 4.83
N ARG A 282 13.16 -17.15 4.86
CA ARG A 282 14.01 -17.08 3.65
C ARG A 282 14.24 -18.42 2.98
N LYS A 283 14.42 -19.50 3.76
CA LYS A 283 14.52 -20.86 3.22
C LYS A 283 13.24 -21.26 2.50
N HIS A 284 12.08 -20.98 3.11
CA HIS A 284 10.79 -21.24 2.48
C HIS A 284 10.53 -20.37 1.25
N ILE A 285 10.97 -19.10 1.23
CA ILE A 285 10.89 -18.23 0.06
C ILE A 285 11.69 -18.82 -1.11
N ALA A 286 12.93 -19.23 -0.87
CA ALA A 286 13.77 -19.85 -1.89
C ALA A 286 13.11 -21.12 -2.47
N SER A 287 12.54 -21.96 -1.60
CA SER A 287 11.75 -23.13 -2.03
C SER A 287 10.53 -22.72 -2.85
N CYS A 288 9.74 -21.73 -2.42
CA CYS A 288 8.57 -21.26 -3.16
C CYS A 288 8.92 -20.78 -4.57
N ILE A 289 9.99 -20.00 -4.73
CA ILE A 289 10.45 -19.50 -6.04
C ILE A 289 10.83 -20.68 -6.94
N ALA A 290 11.60 -21.65 -6.42
CA ALA A 290 11.97 -22.84 -7.19
C ALA A 290 10.76 -23.70 -7.60
N GLU A 291 9.75 -23.79 -6.75
CA GLU A 291 8.51 -24.50 -7.06
C GLU A 291 7.64 -23.73 -8.07
N ILE A 292 7.58 -22.38 -8.03
CA ILE A 292 6.93 -21.57 -9.07
C ILE A 292 7.59 -21.79 -10.44
N ASP A 293 8.92 -21.82 -10.51
CA ASP A 293 9.63 -22.11 -11.75
C ASP A 293 9.29 -23.52 -12.29
N SER A 294 9.09 -24.48 -11.38
CA SER A 294 8.66 -25.83 -11.72
C SER A 294 7.21 -25.87 -12.20
N ILE A 295 6.32 -25.08 -11.58
CA ILE A 295 4.93 -24.86 -12.03
C ILE A 295 4.94 -24.28 -13.45
N ARG A 296 5.78 -23.27 -13.74
CA ARG A 296 5.93 -22.69 -15.09
C ARG A 296 6.33 -23.74 -16.12
N LYS A 297 7.35 -24.53 -15.82
CA LYS A 297 7.83 -25.62 -16.70
C LYS A 297 6.77 -26.70 -16.94
N SER A 298 5.90 -26.95 -15.96
CA SER A 298 4.83 -27.96 -16.10
C SER A 298 3.75 -27.58 -17.13
N SER A 299 3.62 -26.29 -17.49
CA SER A 299 2.61 -25.82 -18.45
C SER A 299 2.75 -26.44 -19.83
N MET A 300 3.97 -26.62 -20.35
CA MET A 300 4.20 -27.24 -21.66
C MET A 300 3.64 -28.66 -21.73
N PHE A 301 3.80 -29.43 -20.65
CA PHE A 301 3.24 -30.77 -20.52
C PHE A 301 1.71 -30.75 -20.49
N LEU A 302 1.11 -29.80 -19.76
CA LEU A 302 -0.34 -29.70 -19.60
C LEU A 302 -1.04 -29.19 -20.87
N ARG A 303 -0.50 -28.15 -21.52
CA ARG A 303 -1.06 -27.57 -22.76
C ARG A 303 -1.05 -28.57 -23.92
N ALA A 304 0.00 -29.37 -24.06
CA ALA A 304 0.08 -30.41 -25.10
C ALA A 304 -1.02 -31.49 -25.00
N ARG A 305 -1.78 -31.50 -23.90
CA ARG A 305 -2.81 -32.49 -23.57
C ARG A 305 -4.16 -31.85 -23.25
N ALA A 306 -4.28 -30.53 -23.45
CA ALA A 306 -5.55 -29.82 -23.42
C ALA A 306 -6.20 -29.93 -24.81
N GLN A 307 -7.52 -30.14 -24.86
CA GLN A 307 -8.24 -30.09 -26.13
C GLN A 307 -8.37 -28.62 -26.55
N GLU A 308 -8.05 -28.28 -27.80
CA GLU A 308 -8.27 -26.93 -28.35
C GLU A 308 -9.77 -26.64 -28.37
N ILE A 309 -10.27 -25.95 -27.35
CA ILE A 309 -11.59 -25.33 -27.41
C ILE A 309 -11.42 -24.00 -28.12
N SER A 310 -11.74 -24.00 -29.41
CA SER A 310 -11.81 -22.79 -30.22
C SER A 310 -12.86 -21.83 -29.65
N GLY A 311 -12.43 -20.63 -29.26
CA GLY A 311 -13.30 -19.48 -29.08
C GLY A 311 -13.56 -19.08 -27.63
N GLN A 312 -12.77 -18.14 -27.13
CA GLN A 312 -13.20 -16.79 -26.75
C GLN A 312 -12.07 -16.11 -25.96
N ASN A 313 -11.87 -14.82 -26.21
CA ASN A 313 -10.92 -13.92 -25.54
C ASN A 313 -11.20 -13.81 -24.03
N ARG A 314 -10.91 -14.85 -23.24
CA ARG A 314 -10.93 -14.80 -21.77
C ARG A 314 -9.54 -15.15 -21.26
N SER A 315 -9.09 -14.38 -20.27
CA SER A 315 -7.84 -14.57 -19.52
C SER A 315 -7.64 -16.06 -19.16
N ASN A 316 -6.59 -16.71 -19.69
CA ASN A 316 -6.24 -18.09 -19.34
C ASN A 316 -5.77 -18.11 -17.88
N THR A 317 -6.61 -18.60 -16.98
CA THR A 317 -6.36 -18.65 -15.52
C THR A 317 -5.71 -19.97 -15.06
N THR A 318 -5.50 -20.93 -15.98
CA THR A 318 -4.92 -22.25 -15.71
C THR A 318 -3.69 -22.51 -16.56
N ALA A 319 -2.78 -23.40 -16.11
CA ALA A 319 -1.59 -23.75 -16.90
C ALA A 319 -1.94 -24.51 -18.19
N SER A 320 -3.00 -25.34 -18.16
CA SER A 320 -3.45 -26.12 -19.32
C SER A 320 -4.14 -25.26 -20.39
N GLY A 321 -4.70 -24.12 -20.01
CA GLY A 321 -5.53 -23.27 -20.87
C GLY A 321 -7.02 -23.63 -20.85
N ASN A 322 -7.42 -24.70 -20.13
CA ASN A 322 -8.82 -25.06 -19.96
C ASN A 322 -9.50 -24.19 -18.90
N GLN A 323 -10.83 -24.04 -19.01
CA GLN A 323 -11.62 -23.43 -17.94
C GLN A 323 -11.67 -24.36 -16.72
N PRO A 324 -11.50 -23.83 -15.52
CA PRO A 324 -11.61 -24.61 -14.30
C PRO A 324 -13.08 -24.98 -14.03
N ILE A 325 -13.30 -26.06 -13.29
CA ILE A 325 -14.65 -26.49 -12.86
C ILE A 325 -14.89 -26.11 -11.39
N GLY A 326 -16.15 -25.98 -10.99
CA GLY A 326 -16.49 -25.71 -9.58
C GLY A 326 -16.30 -24.26 -9.12
N PHE A 327 -16.36 -23.29 -10.04
CA PHE A 327 -16.24 -21.86 -9.71
C PHE A 327 -17.46 -21.07 -10.17
N ASP A 328 -18.01 -20.26 -9.28
CA ASP A 328 -19.08 -19.31 -9.58
C ASP A 328 -18.89 -18.04 -8.73
N ALA A 329 -18.63 -16.91 -9.37
CA ALA A 329 -18.41 -15.64 -8.66
C ALA A 329 -19.72 -15.00 -8.14
N SER A 330 -20.88 -15.47 -8.64
CA SER A 330 -22.20 -14.95 -8.27
C SER A 330 -22.77 -15.59 -7.00
N ILE A 331 -22.30 -16.77 -6.63
CA ILE A 331 -22.82 -17.57 -5.50
C ILE A 331 -22.85 -16.81 -4.17
N ASN A 332 -21.85 -15.95 -3.94
CA ASN A 332 -21.72 -15.15 -2.72
C ASN A 332 -22.10 -13.68 -2.90
N CYS A 333 -22.64 -13.26 -4.06
CA CYS A 333 -23.01 -11.86 -4.30
C CYS A 333 -24.05 -11.34 -3.30
N ARG A 334 -24.84 -12.24 -2.69
CA ARG A 334 -25.82 -11.92 -1.64
C ARG A 334 -25.23 -11.79 -0.23
N LEU A 335 -24.00 -12.28 -0.01
CA LEU A 335 -23.28 -12.09 1.25
C LEU A 335 -22.63 -10.71 1.34
N ALA A 336 -22.39 -10.06 0.20
CA ALA A 336 -21.82 -8.73 0.16
C ALA A 336 -22.77 -7.70 0.79
N ALA A 337 -22.20 -6.65 1.38
CA ALA A 337 -22.95 -5.46 1.79
C ALA A 337 -23.80 -4.93 0.61
N PRO A 338 -24.91 -4.21 0.87
CA PRO A 338 -25.80 -3.67 -0.17
C PRO A 338 -25.06 -2.63 -1.02
N THR A 339 -24.31 -3.14 -1.99
CA THR A 339 -23.43 -2.40 -2.88
C THR A 339 -23.67 -2.89 -4.29
N PRO A 340 -23.53 -2.00 -5.30
CA PRO A 340 -23.70 -2.39 -6.69
C PRO A 340 -22.77 -3.57 -7.05
N PRO A 341 -23.24 -4.57 -7.83
CA PRO A 341 -22.41 -5.67 -8.30
C PRO A 341 -21.14 -5.17 -9.01
N ARG A 342 -19.97 -5.63 -8.55
CA ARG A 342 -18.68 -5.33 -9.18
C ARG A 342 -18.28 -6.48 -10.10
N ALA A 343 -17.98 -6.17 -11.36
CA ALA A 343 -17.35 -7.13 -12.27
C ALA A 343 -15.88 -7.30 -11.86
N ILE A 344 -15.50 -8.51 -11.46
CA ILE A 344 -14.12 -8.85 -11.09
C ILE A 344 -13.52 -9.68 -12.21
N GLU A 345 -12.39 -9.22 -12.74
CA GLU A 345 -11.59 -9.99 -13.70
C GLU A 345 -10.47 -10.73 -12.95
N ILE A 346 -10.52 -12.07 -12.99
CA ILE A 346 -9.47 -12.90 -12.40
C ILE A 346 -8.18 -12.77 -13.20
N LEU A 347 -7.06 -12.56 -12.51
CA LEU A 347 -5.73 -12.50 -13.11
C LEU A 347 -5.45 -13.75 -13.96
N SER A 348 -4.82 -13.56 -15.12
CA SER A 348 -4.31 -14.69 -15.90
C SER A 348 -3.29 -15.48 -15.09
N TRP A 349 -3.15 -16.77 -15.39
CA TRP A 349 -2.20 -17.66 -14.73
C TRP A 349 -0.77 -17.11 -14.70
N GLU A 350 -0.28 -16.55 -15.82
CA GLU A 350 1.07 -15.97 -15.90
C GLU A 350 1.23 -14.78 -14.95
N LYS A 351 0.29 -13.82 -14.99
CA LYS A 351 0.23 -12.68 -14.06
C LYS A 351 0.12 -13.11 -12.59
N ALA A 352 -0.61 -14.19 -12.29
CA ALA A 352 -0.72 -14.71 -10.94
C ALA A 352 0.62 -15.25 -10.43
N LEU A 353 1.37 -15.97 -11.27
CA LEU A 353 2.71 -16.43 -10.92
C LEU A 353 3.68 -15.26 -10.75
N ASP A 354 3.64 -14.26 -11.65
CA ASP A 354 4.46 -13.05 -11.53
C ASP A 354 4.16 -12.30 -10.23
N TYR A 355 2.88 -12.22 -9.85
CA TYR A 355 2.46 -11.65 -8.58
C TYR A 355 3.08 -12.37 -7.39
N PHE A 356 3.00 -13.70 -7.31
CA PHE A 356 3.58 -14.44 -6.19
C PHE A 356 5.10 -14.35 -6.16
N VAL A 357 5.79 -14.32 -7.32
CA VAL A 357 7.23 -14.10 -7.38
C VAL A 357 7.59 -12.73 -6.81
N LYS A 358 6.88 -11.67 -7.23
CA LYS A 358 7.08 -10.32 -6.69
C LYS A 358 6.83 -10.28 -5.18
N LEU A 359 5.72 -10.85 -4.72
CA LEU A 359 5.40 -10.94 -3.29
C LEU A 359 6.53 -11.63 -2.51
N LEU A 360 7.02 -12.77 -3.00
CA LEU A 360 8.11 -13.51 -2.35
C LEU A 360 9.42 -12.72 -2.31
N GLN A 361 9.73 -11.96 -3.36
CA GLN A 361 10.90 -11.07 -3.40
C GLN A 361 10.77 -9.89 -2.42
N ASP A 362 9.58 -9.27 -2.36
CA ASP A 362 9.27 -8.21 -1.39
C ASP A 362 9.39 -8.74 0.06
N LEU A 363 8.90 -9.95 0.33
CA LEU A 363 9.04 -10.61 1.64
C LEU A 363 10.49 -11.01 1.95
N ASP A 364 11.28 -11.45 0.96
CA ASP A 364 12.71 -11.75 1.18
C ASP A 364 13.50 -10.49 1.53
N HIS A 365 13.18 -9.36 0.89
CA HIS A 365 13.80 -8.08 1.21
C HIS A 365 13.56 -7.71 2.69
N ILE A 366 12.33 -7.87 3.17
CA ILE A 366 11.96 -7.68 4.59
C ILE A 366 12.75 -8.65 5.48
N CYS A 367 12.80 -9.94 5.12
CA CYS A 367 13.47 -10.97 5.92
C CYS A 367 15.00 -10.83 5.95
N SER A 368 15.59 -10.19 4.94
CA SER A 368 17.03 -10.00 4.81
C SER A 368 17.56 -8.80 5.59
N TYR A 369 16.68 -7.88 5.99
CA TYR A 369 17.07 -6.65 6.66
C TYR A 369 17.45 -6.89 8.13
N THR A 370 18.35 -6.06 8.65
CA THR A 370 18.80 -6.16 10.05
C THR A 370 17.64 -5.88 11.03
N LEU A 371 17.60 -6.63 12.13
CA LEU A 371 16.56 -6.47 13.17
C LEU A 371 16.92 -5.46 14.26
N ASP A 372 18.16 -4.94 14.23
CA ASP A 372 18.63 -3.93 15.18
C ASP A 372 19.10 -2.63 14.47
N PRO A 373 18.28 -2.01 13.58
CA PRO A 373 18.65 -0.77 12.91
C PRO A 373 18.51 0.45 13.86
N SER A 374 19.16 1.56 13.50
CA SER A 374 18.79 2.86 14.07
C SER A 374 17.41 3.31 13.56
N LEU A 375 16.77 4.28 14.22
CA LEU A 375 15.49 4.80 13.76
C LEU A 375 15.59 5.40 12.34
N GLU A 376 16.65 6.16 12.06
CA GLU A 376 16.88 6.74 10.74
C GLU A 376 17.07 5.67 9.67
N ALA A 377 17.80 4.59 9.98
CA ALA A 377 17.98 3.47 9.07
C ALA A 377 16.66 2.73 8.82
N ALA A 378 15.83 2.54 9.86
CA ALA A 378 14.50 1.94 9.72
C ALA A 378 13.57 2.82 8.86
N LEU A 379 13.51 4.13 9.11
CA LEU A 379 12.71 5.06 8.30
C LEU A 379 13.16 5.07 6.83
N LEU A 380 14.47 5.11 6.59
CA LEU A 380 15.04 5.05 5.23
C LEU A 380 14.72 3.72 4.54
N PHE A 381 14.84 2.61 5.26
CA PHE A 381 14.49 1.28 4.74
C PHE A 381 13.03 1.23 4.31
N VAL A 382 12.09 1.69 5.15
CA VAL A 382 10.66 1.70 4.79
C VAL A 382 10.41 2.59 3.57
N VAL A 383 11.00 3.78 3.52
CA VAL A 383 10.85 4.68 2.36
C VAL A 383 11.41 4.05 1.08
N ASN A 384 12.57 3.38 1.15
CA ASN A 384 13.15 2.70 -0.01
C ASN A 384 12.34 1.47 -0.42
N PHE A 385 11.83 0.70 0.55
CA PHE A 385 10.93 -0.41 0.29
C PHE A 385 9.67 0.05 -0.44
N GLN A 386 9.10 1.21 -0.09
CA GLN A 386 7.93 1.73 -0.81
C GLN A 386 8.21 2.13 -2.26
N LYS A 387 9.47 2.43 -2.62
CA LYS A 387 9.84 2.73 -4.02
C LYS A 387 9.71 1.51 -4.93
N SER A 388 9.75 0.28 -4.39
CA SER A 388 9.48 -0.94 -5.18
C SER A 388 7.98 -1.18 -5.43
N GLN A 389 7.10 -0.29 -4.94
CA GLN A 389 5.64 -0.42 -4.99
C GLN A 389 5.16 -1.79 -4.44
N PRO A 390 5.43 -2.08 -3.16
CA PRO A 390 5.06 -3.34 -2.53
C PRO A 390 3.53 -3.45 -2.40
N ASP A 391 3.03 -4.68 -2.59
CA ASP A 391 1.60 -4.97 -2.46
C ASP A 391 1.16 -5.00 -1.00
N LEU A 392 -0.15 -4.95 -0.76
CA LEU A 392 -0.70 -4.84 0.59
C LEU A 392 -0.16 -5.91 1.55
N VAL A 393 -0.13 -7.17 1.13
CA VAL A 393 0.29 -8.29 1.98
C VAL A 393 1.72 -8.08 2.48
N SER A 394 2.65 -7.69 1.60
CA SER A 394 4.02 -7.35 1.99
C SER A 394 4.10 -6.12 2.90
N ARG A 395 3.31 -5.07 2.62
CA ARG A 395 3.23 -3.86 3.47
C ARG A 395 2.73 -4.18 4.88
N ALA A 396 1.71 -5.02 4.99
CA ALA A 396 1.12 -5.44 6.27
C ALA A 396 2.11 -6.26 7.11
N HIS A 397 2.80 -7.22 6.48
CA HIS A 397 3.86 -7.98 7.15
C HIS A 397 5.00 -7.09 7.63
N LEU A 398 5.46 -6.13 6.82
CA LEU A 398 6.48 -5.18 7.24
C LEU A 398 6.02 -4.34 8.44
N GLN A 399 4.79 -3.82 8.39
CA GLN A 399 4.27 -2.98 9.46
C GLN A 399 4.17 -3.71 10.80
N ILE A 400 3.67 -4.95 10.80
CA ILE A 400 3.59 -5.81 12.00
C ILE A 400 4.97 -6.19 12.50
N LEU A 401 5.92 -6.45 11.60
CA LEU A 401 7.28 -6.74 11.99
C LEU A 401 7.94 -5.53 12.66
N LEU A 402 7.78 -4.33 12.11
CA LEU A 402 8.39 -3.10 12.60
C LEU A 402 7.93 -2.71 14.00
N VAL A 403 6.62 -2.81 14.28
CA VAL A 403 6.06 -2.36 15.55
C VAL A 403 5.31 -3.49 16.24
N GLN A 404 5.90 -4.03 17.32
CA GLN A 404 5.30 -5.10 18.13
C GLN A 404 5.27 -4.67 19.60
N GLY A 405 4.07 -4.54 20.18
CA GLY A 405 3.90 -4.22 21.60
C GLY A 405 4.61 -2.93 22.06
N GLY A 406 4.61 -1.88 21.24
CA GLY A 406 5.30 -0.62 21.54
C GLY A 406 6.83 -0.66 21.43
N LYS A 407 7.37 -1.70 20.80
CA LYS A 407 8.81 -1.90 20.56
C LYS A 407 9.13 -1.96 19.07
N LEU A 408 10.27 -1.42 18.68
CA LEU A 408 10.85 -1.58 17.34
C LEU A 408 11.32 -3.02 17.18
N TYR A 409 10.83 -3.70 16.14
CA TYR A 409 11.04 -5.14 15.89
C TYR A 409 10.69 -6.06 17.07
N GLY A 410 9.87 -5.61 18.02
CA GLY A 410 9.57 -6.36 19.26
C GLY A 410 10.74 -6.48 20.25
N ARG A 411 11.88 -5.83 19.96
CA ARG A 411 13.14 -5.94 20.71
C ARG A 411 13.38 -4.73 21.59
N GLU A 412 13.45 -3.54 20.98
CA GLU A 412 13.81 -2.30 21.68
C GLU A 412 12.57 -1.43 21.92
N PRO A 413 12.26 -1.00 23.16
CA PRO A 413 11.19 -0.05 23.43
C PRO A 413 11.36 1.24 22.63
N ILE A 414 10.28 1.75 22.05
CA ILE A 414 10.33 2.96 21.21
C ILE A 414 10.91 4.16 21.97
N PHE A 415 10.64 4.27 23.28
CA PHE A 415 11.30 5.26 24.13
C PHE A 415 12.83 5.19 24.03
N SER A 416 13.42 4.00 24.16
CA SER A 416 14.89 3.82 24.03
C SER A 416 15.40 4.16 22.63
N VAL A 417 14.61 3.83 21.61
CA VAL A 417 14.91 4.18 20.21
C VAL A 417 14.95 5.70 20.02
N VAL A 418 13.98 6.44 20.57
CA VAL A 418 13.93 7.91 20.50
C VAL A 418 15.11 8.55 21.23
N ILE A 419 15.40 8.09 22.45
CA ILE A 419 16.55 8.57 23.23
C ILE A 419 17.86 8.41 22.44
N ARG A 420 18.06 7.25 21.79
CA ARG A 420 19.23 7.00 20.94
C ARG A 420 19.26 7.89 19.70
N ALA A 421 18.13 8.04 19.01
CA ALA A 421 18.02 8.84 17.78
C ALA A 421 18.24 10.35 18.04
N ALA A 422 17.78 10.85 19.19
CA ALA A 422 18.03 12.21 19.65
C ALA A 422 19.49 12.45 20.08
N GLY A 423 20.29 11.39 20.26
CA GLY A 423 21.71 11.49 20.64
C GLY A 423 21.96 11.59 22.15
N LEU A 424 21.00 11.16 22.97
CA LEU A 424 21.06 11.28 24.43
C LEU A 424 21.94 10.23 25.11
N PRO A 425 22.59 10.56 26.25
CA PRO A 425 23.41 9.62 27.02
C PRO A 425 22.61 8.45 27.59
N GLU A 426 23.21 7.26 27.72
CA GLU A 426 22.51 6.04 28.16
C GLU A 426 21.90 6.10 29.57
N PHE A 427 22.41 6.94 30.47
CA PHE A 427 21.85 7.11 31.82
C PHE A 427 20.45 7.76 31.82
N THR A 428 20.01 8.31 30.68
CA THR A 428 18.67 8.92 30.51
C THR A 428 17.55 7.89 30.35
N LYS A 429 17.87 6.59 30.30
CA LYS A 429 16.89 5.47 30.33
C LYS A 429 16.21 5.27 31.69
N SER A 430 16.11 6.31 32.52
CA SER A 430 15.45 6.25 33.83
C SER A 430 13.94 6.02 33.66
N HIS A 431 13.36 5.19 34.53
CA HIS A 431 11.92 4.90 34.56
C HIS A 431 11.08 6.18 34.67
N VAL A 432 11.57 7.18 35.41
CA VAL A 432 10.89 8.47 35.64
C VAL A 432 10.71 9.27 34.33
N ILE A 433 11.70 9.23 33.43
CA ILE A 433 11.64 9.95 32.14
C ILE A 433 10.77 9.17 31.14
N GLN A 434 10.77 7.84 31.24
CA GLN A 434 9.95 6.97 30.40
C GLN A 434 8.45 7.14 30.67
N GLU A 435 8.07 7.39 31.93
CA GLU A 435 6.67 7.61 32.34
C GLU A 435 6.19 9.05 32.13
N ASN A 436 7.06 9.95 31.68
CA ASN A 436 6.67 11.32 31.34
C ASN A 436 5.66 11.30 30.18
N GLU A 437 4.52 11.96 30.39
CA GLU A 437 3.39 11.96 29.44
C GLU A 437 3.82 12.41 28.03
N PHE A 438 4.63 13.45 27.91
CA PHE A 438 5.07 13.99 26.63
C PHE A 438 6.04 13.05 25.90
N MET A 439 6.87 12.30 26.64
CA MET A 439 7.75 11.28 26.07
C MET A 439 6.97 10.05 25.57
N VAL A 440 5.90 9.67 26.28
CA VAL A 440 4.98 8.62 25.83
C VAL A 440 4.24 9.05 24.56
N GLN A 441 3.74 10.29 24.53
CA GLN A 441 3.11 10.86 23.33
C GLN A 441 4.08 10.89 22.13
N LEU A 442 5.32 11.35 22.33
CA LEU A 442 6.34 11.34 21.29
C LEU A 442 6.65 9.92 20.77
N GLY A 443 6.73 8.94 21.68
CA GLY A 443 6.87 7.54 21.30
C GLY A 443 5.70 7.03 20.45
N GLN A 444 4.47 7.42 20.79
CA GLN A 444 3.29 7.08 20.00
C GLN A 444 3.30 7.75 18.62
N LEU A 445 3.78 9.00 18.51
CA LEU A 445 3.99 9.66 17.21
C LEU A 445 4.98 8.87 16.36
N VAL A 446 6.12 8.44 16.90
CA VAL A 446 7.10 7.64 16.14
C VAL A 446 6.52 6.31 15.67
N ILE A 447 5.74 5.63 16.52
CA ILE A 447 5.01 4.41 16.13
C ILE A 447 4.05 4.69 14.97
N ASN A 448 3.27 5.76 15.08
CA ASN A 448 2.30 6.16 14.06
C ASN A 448 3.01 6.52 12.74
N LEU A 449 4.15 7.21 12.80
CA LEU A 449 4.96 7.53 11.63
C LEU A 449 5.42 6.26 10.90
N LEU A 450 6.01 5.30 11.62
CA LEU A 450 6.44 4.02 11.05
C LEU A 450 5.28 3.27 10.38
N LYS A 451 4.11 3.27 11.04
CA LYS A 451 2.90 2.64 10.48
C LYS A 451 2.38 3.35 9.23
N ILE A 452 2.37 4.68 9.22
CA ILE A 452 1.94 5.50 8.09
C ILE A 452 2.85 5.25 6.88
N LEU A 453 4.17 5.22 7.07
CA LEU A 453 5.12 4.96 5.99
C LEU A 453 4.96 3.56 5.35
N CYS A 454 4.30 2.62 6.04
CA CYS A 454 3.95 1.31 5.47
C CYS A 454 2.65 1.32 4.64
N THR A 455 1.88 2.41 4.62
CA THR A 455 0.65 2.51 3.81
C THR A 455 0.96 2.82 2.34
N ASN A 456 -0.04 2.77 1.45
CA ASN A 456 0.14 3.19 0.06
C ASN A 456 0.44 4.71 -0.04
N ALA A 457 0.96 5.19 -1.17
CA ALA A 457 1.45 6.56 -1.31
C ALA A 457 0.36 7.64 -1.06
N ALA A 458 -0.89 7.38 -1.48
CA ALA A 458 -2.01 8.29 -1.26
C ALA A 458 -2.32 8.44 0.24
N TRP A 459 -2.39 7.33 0.98
CA TRP A 459 -2.58 7.35 2.42
C TRP A 459 -1.39 7.91 3.18
N GLN A 460 -0.17 7.62 2.74
CA GLN A 460 1.03 8.26 3.28
C GLN A 460 0.89 9.77 3.23
N ARG A 461 0.61 10.34 2.04
CA ARG A 461 0.48 11.81 1.91
C ARG A 461 -0.64 12.36 2.79
N ARG A 462 -1.83 11.75 2.75
CA ARG A 462 -2.99 12.20 3.52
C ARG A 462 -2.74 12.17 5.04
N LYS A 463 -2.14 11.10 5.55
CA LYS A 463 -1.88 10.95 6.99
C LYS A 463 -0.68 11.76 7.46
N LEU A 464 0.43 11.79 6.71
CA LEU A 464 1.59 12.61 7.06
C LEU A 464 1.20 14.08 7.15
N GLY A 465 0.41 14.59 6.19
CA GLY A 465 -0.05 15.99 6.23
C GLY A 465 -0.87 16.34 7.48
N LYS A 466 -1.74 15.43 7.95
CA LYS A 466 -2.50 15.64 9.19
C LYS A 466 -1.62 15.54 10.44
N MET A 467 -0.69 14.60 10.43
CA MET A 467 0.19 14.32 11.56
C MET A 467 1.15 15.47 11.87
N LEU A 468 1.46 16.33 10.90
CA LEU A 468 2.30 17.52 11.10
C LEU A 468 1.82 18.40 12.26
N GLN A 469 0.50 18.57 12.40
CA GLN A 469 -0.07 19.35 13.49
C GLN A 469 0.20 18.69 14.85
N ASP A 470 0.06 17.36 14.94
CA ASP A 470 0.34 16.61 16.16
C ASP A 470 1.81 16.75 16.59
N TRP A 471 2.74 16.62 15.63
CA TRP A 471 4.18 16.83 15.89
C TRP A 471 4.48 18.26 16.37
N ARG A 472 3.86 19.28 15.76
CA ARG A 472 4.04 20.68 16.17
C ARG A 472 3.47 20.93 17.57
N VAL A 473 2.29 20.41 17.88
CA VAL A 473 1.68 20.53 19.20
C VAL A 473 2.55 19.86 20.26
N THR A 474 3.03 18.65 20.00
CA THR A 474 3.94 17.95 20.92
C THR A 474 5.26 18.71 21.10
N TYR A 475 5.82 19.31 20.05
CA TYR A 475 6.98 20.20 20.18
C TYR A 475 6.70 21.35 21.16
N VAL A 476 5.60 22.10 20.98
CA VAL A 476 5.25 23.26 21.83
C VAL A 476 4.97 22.81 23.26
N GLN A 477 4.31 21.68 23.45
CA GLN A 477 4.04 21.12 24.78
C GLN A 477 5.33 20.71 25.49
N LEU A 478 6.25 20.06 24.78
CA LEU A 478 7.58 19.75 25.29
C LEU A 478 8.29 21.06 25.69
N GLU A 479 8.32 22.04 24.79
CA GLU A 479 8.96 23.34 25.03
C GLU A 479 8.44 24.01 26.31
N LEU A 480 7.12 24.18 26.44
CA LEU A 480 6.48 24.80 27.60
C LEU A 480 6.66 24.00 28.91
N ALA A 481 6.57 22.66 28.84
CA ALA A 481 6.75 21.82 30.02
C ALA A 481 8.15 21.98 30.61
N PHE A 482 9.17 22.03 29.75
CA PHE A 482 10.56 22.21 30.18
C PHE A 482 10.86 23.64 30.63
N GLU A 483 10.22 24.67 30.05
CA GLU A 483 10.30 26.05 30.56
C GLU A 483 9.69 26.17 31.96
N LYS A 484 8.58 25.46 32.23
CA LYS A 484 7.92 25.46 33.54
C LYS A 484 8.78 24.81 34.63
N GLU A 485 9.43 23.69 34.33
CA GLU A 485 10.41 23.06 35.24
C GLU A 485 11.60 24.01 35.55
N PHE A 486 11.95 24.90 34.62
CA PHE A 486 12.96 25.95 34.84
C PHE A 486 12.45 27.13 35.70
N GLY A 487 11.16 27.45 35.64
CA GLY A 487 10.55 28.56 36.39
C GLY A 487 10.18 28.25 37.85
N GLU A 488 9.72 27.02 38.14
CA GLU A 488 9.27 26.62 39.50
C GLU A 488 10.42 26.35 40.48
N THR A 489 11.68 26.36 40.02
CA THR A 489 12.88 26.01 40.81
C THR A 489 13.46 27.14 41.66
N SER A 490 12.76 28.28 41.76
CA SER A 490 13.16 29.39 42.65
C SER A 490 12.91 29.10 44.13
N ASN A 491 11.96 28.21 44.47
CA ASN A 491 11.50 28.00 45.84
C ASN A 491 11.20 26.52 46.10
N ILE A 492 12.16 25.73 46.63
CA ILE A 492 11.94 24.61 47.58
C ILE A 492 13.33 24.11 48.02
N SER A 493 13.55 24.07 49.34
CA SER A 493 14.66 23.38 49.99
C SER A 493 14.21 21.96 50.36
N ASP A 494 14.85 20.95 49.77
CA ASP A 494 15.59 19.92 50.50
C ASP A 494 16.20 18.93 49.48
N ASN A 495 17.53 18.77 49.57
CA ASN A 495 18.41 18.00 48.67
C ASN A 495 18.85 18.67 47.35
N LYS A 496 19.51 19.83 47.47
CA LYS A 496 20.08 20.62 46.36
C LYS A 496 20.94 19.83 45.36
N LEU A 497 21.70 18.82 45.80
CA LEU A 497 22.65 18.12 44.91
C LEU A 497 21.96 17.17 43.92
N ILE A 498 20.98 16.40 44.40
CA ILE A 498 20.16 15.52 43.56
C ILE A 498 19.29 16.36 42.63
N HIS A 499 18.74 17.45 43.14
CA HIS A 499 17.93 18.40 42.36
C HIS A 499 18.73 19.04 41.21
N VAL A 500 19.92 19.58 41.48
CA VAL A 500 20.79 20.18 40.44
C VAL A 500 21.22 19.15 39.40
N PHE A 501 21.46 17.90 39.82
CA PHE A 501 21.77 16.81 38.90
C PHE A 501 20.60 16.49 37.96
N TRP A 502 19.38 16.32 38.48
CA TRP A 502 18.19 16.10 37.65
C TRP A 502 17.88 17.29 36.74
N GLN A 503 18.05 18.51 37.22
CA GLN A 503 17.87 19.72 36.42
C GLN A 503 18.85 19.78 35.24
N HIS A 504 20.13 19.45 35.47
CA HIS A 504 21.12 19.37 34.39
C HIS A 504 20.79 18.29 33.37
N ILE A 505 20.23 17.16 33.81
CA ILE A 505 19.78 16.08 32.95
C ILE A 505 18.58 16.52 32.11
N SER A 506 17.55 17.10 32.72
CA SER A 506 16.37 17.62 31.99
C SER A 506 16.76 18.66 30.94
N ILE A 507 17.66 19.59 31.26
CA ILE A 507 18.17 20.60 30.31
C ILE A 507 18.92 19.94 29.15
N THR A 508 19.77 18.95 29.44
CA THR A 508 20.52 18.23 28.38
C THR A 508 19.58 17.42 27.49
N ILE A 509 18.53 16.83 28.09
CA ILE A 509 17.46 16.12 27.38
C ILE A 509 16.71 17.06 26.44
N PHE A 510 16.27 18.20 26.96
CA PHE A 510 15.58 19.25 26.22
C PHE A 510 16.37 19.74 25.00
N GLN A 511 17.63 20.12 25.23
CA GLN A 511 18.49 20.69 24.18
C GLN A 511 18.75 19.74 23.02
N GLN A 512 18.59 18.43 23.21
CA GLN A 512 18.79 17.43 22.16
C GLN A 512 17.49 16.90 21.56
N ILE A 513 16.43 16.72 22.36
CA ILE A 513 15.13 16.24 21.87
C ILE A 513 14.45 17.28 21.00
N LEU A 514 14.38 18.56 21.42
CA LEU A 514 13.64 19.56 20.65
C LEU A 514 14.16 19.72 19.21
N PRO A 515 15.47 19.88 18.97
CA PRO A 515 15.99 19.95 17.60
C PRO A 515 15.77 18.66 16.81
N TRP A 516 15.75 17.50 17.48
CA TRP A 516 15.43 16.23 16.84
C TRP A 516 13.95 16.15 16.44
N VAL A 517 13.03 16.57 17.31
CA VAL A 517 11.58 16.63 17.02
C VAL A 517 11.32 17.58 15.85
N GLU A 518 11.97 18.75 15.81
CA GLU A 518 11.88 19.66 14.67
C GLU A 518 12.48 19.06 13.39
N GLU A 519 13.66 18.41 13.46
CA GLU A 519 14.25 17.69 12.33
C GLU A 519 13.26 16.65 11.77
N GLN A 520 12.64 15.84 12.62
CA GLN A 520 11.62 14.87 12.18
C GLN A 520 10.40 15.57 11.57
N THR A 521 9.93 16.66 12.18
CA THR A 521 8.77 17.43 11.69
C THR A 521 9.02 17.97 10.28
N TYR A 522 10.18 18.59 10.04
CA TYR A 522 10.54 19.08 8.71
C TYR A 522 10.83 17.94 7.72
N TRP A 523 11.32 16.80 8.17
CA TRP A 523 11.46 15.61 7.33
C TRP A 523 10.09 15.08 6.87
N ILE A 524 9.11 15.04 7.76
CA ILE A 524 7.71 14.68 7.43
C ILE A 524 7.12 15.71 6.45
N ALA A 525 7.33 17.01 6.69
CA ALA A 525 6.84 18.07 5.80
C ALA A 525 7.45 17.96 4.39
N TYR A 526 8.76 17.70 4.31
CA TYR A 526 9.43 17.44 3.04
C TYR A 526 8.85 16.20 2.34
N ARG A 527 8.65 15.10 3.08
CA ARG A 527 8.07 13.87 2.52
C ARG A 527 6.65 14.10 2.00
N PHE A 528 5.83 14.87 2.72
CA PHE A 528 4.48 15.26 2.30
C PHE A 528 4.49 16.03 0.97
N LEU A 529 5.43 16.96 0.78
CA LEU A 529 5.57 17.73 -0.45
C LEU A 529 6.03 16.85 -1.62
N ILE A 530 7.08 16.03 -1.46
CA ILE A 530 7.56 15.18 -2.57
C ILE A 530 6.56 14.11 -2.98
N LEU A 531 5.75 13.57 -2.03
CA LEU A 531 4.66 12.66 -2.35
C LEU A 531 3.60 13.32 -3.25
N GLY A 532 3.48 14.65 -3.25
CA GLY A 532 2.59 15.35 -4.18
C GLY A 532 3.07 15.25 -5.63
N PHE A 533 4.38 15.19 -5.88
CA PHE A 533 4.93 14.91 -7.22
C PHE A 533 4.74 13.45 -7.60
N GLU A 534 5.03 12.51 -6.69
CA GLU A 534 4.84 11.06 -6.94
C GLU A 534 3.38 10.72 -7.29
N LEU A 535 2.42 11.47 -6.75
CA LEU A 535 0.98 11.31 -6.99
C LEU A 535 0.42 12.26 -8.07
N GLU A 536 1.29 13.00 -8.78
CA GLU A 536 0.91 13.93 -9.85
C GLU A 536 -0.16 14.97 -9.43
N LEU A 537 -0.07 15.47 -8.19
CA LEU A 537 -1.06 16.40 -7.62
C LEU A 537 -0.78 17.87 -7.95
N TYR A 538 0.39 18.17 -8.49
CA TYR A 538 0.82 19.53 -8.80
C TYR A 538 0.72 19.82 -10.29
N SER A 539 0.07 20.93 -10.65
CA SER A 539 0.13 21.46 -12.00
C SER A 539 1.48 22.14 -12.25
N VAL A 540 1.89 22.21 -13.52
CA VAL A 540 3.12 22.93 -13.93
C VAL A 540 3.10 24.40 -13.50
N HIS A 541 1.91 25.00 -13.40
CA HIS A 541 1.72 26.37 -12.92
C HIS A 541 2.00 26.54 -11.43
N ASP A 542 1.87 25.46 -10.65
CA ASP A 542 2.09 25.47 -9.21
C ASP A 542 3.53 25.15 -8.84
N TYR A 543 4.35 24.66 -9.80
CA TYR A 543 5.73 24.25 -9.53
C TYR A 543 6.56 25.35 -8.88
N CYS A 544 6.36 26.63 -9.26
CA CYS A 544 7.08 27.74 -8.67
C CYS A 544 6.84 27.82 -7.15
N MET A 545 5.59 27.86 -6.72
CA MET A 545 5.26 27.93 -5.29
C MET A 545 5.61 26.64 -4.54
N VAL A 546 5.49 25.47 -5.18
CA VAL A 546 5.82 24.18 -4.56
C VAL A 546 7.33 24.05 -4.35
N TYR A 547 8.16 24.35 -5.35
CA TYR A 547 9.61 24.32 -5.17
C TYR A 547 10.10 25.39 -4.19
N TRP A 548 9.48 26.57 -4.18
CA TRP A 548 9.76 27.59 -3.18
C TRP A 548 9.46 27.08 -1.75
N TYR A 549 8.34 26.41 -1.55
CA TYR A 549 7.97 25.84 -0.25
C TYR A 549 8.91 24.69 0.15
N ILE A 550 9.27 23.83 -0.82
CA ILE A 550 10.27 22.76 -0.61
C ILE A 550 11.60 23.35 -0.18
N TYR A 551 12.06 24.41 -0.84
CA TYR A 551 13.27 25.14 -0.46
C TYR A 551 13.20 25.63 0.99
N ALA A 552 12.10 26.26 1.39
CA ALA A 552 11.93 26.79 2.75
C ALA A 552 11.95 25.67 3.80
N VAL A 553 11.26 24.55 3.53
CA VAL A 553 11.22 23.37 4.39
C VAL A 553 12.59 22.68 4.47
N LEU A 554 13.27 22.49 3.34
CA LEU A 554 14.59 21.85 3.30
C LEU A 554 15.65 22.67 4.03
N THR A 555 15.58 24.00 3.95
CA THR A 555 16.47 24.91 4.68
C THR A 555 16.36 24.68 6.18
N LYS A 556 15.13 24.61 6.71
CA LYS A 556 14.89 24.31 8.12
C LYS A 556 15.30 22.88 8.49
N LEU A 557 15.04 21.91 7.61
CA LEU A 557 15.50 20.54 7.82
C LEU A 557 17.03 20.45 7.95
N ALA A 558 17.77 21.11 7.05
CA ALA A 558 19.22 21.14 7.06
C ALA A 558 19.77 21.86 8.30
N GLU A 559 19.17 22.99 8.69
CA GLU A 559 19.51 23.75 9.90
C GLU A 559 19.39 22.86 11.15
N LYS A 560 18.24 22.23 11.36
CA LYS A 560 17.97 21.40 12.55
C LYS A 560 18.83 20.15 12.58
N LYS A 561 19.05 19.51 11.42
CA LYS A 561 19.96 18.36 11.28
C LYS A 561 21.40 18.73 11.62
N HIS A 562 21.87 19.88 11.14
CA HIS A 562 23.21 20.38 11.47
C HIS A 562 23.37 20.62 12.97
N ILE A 563 22.40 21.28 13.61
CA ILE A 563 22.37 21.52 15.05
C ILE A 563 22.47 20.21 15.83
N ARG A 564 21.64 19.20 15.50
CA ARG A 564 21.67 17.89 16.16
C ARG A 564 23.04 17.23 16.01
N MET A 565 23.59 17.16 14.80
CA MET A 565 24.87 16.52 14.54
C MET A 565 26.04 17.23 15.25
N ALA A 566 26.01 18.56 15.34
CA ALA A 566 27.01 19.33 16.07
C ALA A 566 26.99 18.99 17.58
N MET A 567 25.79 18.88 18.18
CA MET A 567 25.63 18.55 19.60
C MET A 567 26.09 17.12 19.95
N SER A 568 25.84 16.14 19.08
CA SER A 568 26.30 14.76 19.30
C SER A 568 27.83 14.62 19.18
N SER A 569 28.50 15.46 18.39
CA SER A 569 29.97 15.42 18.23
C SER A 569 30.75 16.01 19.42
N GLY A 570 30.14 16.95 20.15
CA GLY A 570 30.75 17.62 21.31
C GLY A 570 30.89 16.74 22.55
N THR A 571 30.07 15.70 22.69
CA THR A 571 30.10 14.76 23.83
C THR A 571 31.20 13.71 23.70
N ALA A 572 31.61 13.35 22.48
CA ALA A 572 32.68 12.37 22.21
C ALA A 572 34.09 12.92 22.55
N LYS A 573 34.33 14.22 22.36
CA LYS A 573 35.66 14.84 22.59
C LYS A 573 36.00 15.06 24.07
N LYS A 574 35.05 14.94 25.01
CA LYS A 574 35.30 15.13 26.45
C LYS A 574 35.90 13.92 27.17
N LYS A 575 35.94 12.73 26.55
CA LYS A 575 36.54 11.52 27.17
C LYS A 575 38.06 11.37 26.98
N THR A 576 38.70 12.23 26.18
CA THR A 576 40.13 12.06 25.85
C THR A 576 40.91 13.38 25.95
N LYS A 577 41.07 13.92 27.16
CA LYS A 577 42.13 14.91 27.43
C LYS A 577 42.60 14.88 28.88
N LYS A 578 43.68 14.12 29.11
CA LYS A 578 44.66 14.35 30.19
C LYS A 578 46.04 14.52 29.53
N LYS A 579 46.61 15.73 29.68
CA LYS A 579 47.99 16.22 29.40
C LYS A 579 48.57 15.91 28.00
N ARG A 580 49.12 16.85 27.23
CA ARG A 580 50.16 17.84 27.57
C ARG A 580 50.32 18.85 26.40
N ASP A 581 50.92 19.98 26.72
CA ASP A 581 51.16 21.19 25.90
C ASP A 581 51.63 21.00 24.46
N TYR A 582 51.12 21.85 23.55
CA TYR A 582 51.89 22.70 22.63
C TYR A 582 50.96 23.75 21.99
N LEU A 583 51.33 25.02 22.10
CA LEU A 583 50.79 26.14 21.32
C LEU A 583 51.21 25.97 19.85
N LYS A 584 50.24 25.76 18.96
CA LYS A 584 50.29 26.18 17.55
C LYS A 584 48.89 26.12 16.94
N ASP A 585 48.57 27.15 16.17
CA ASP A 585 47.32 27.37 15.44
C ASP A 585 46.64 26.08 14.95
N ALA A 586 45.49 25.79 15.53
CA ALA A 586 44.50 24.91 14.94
C ALA A 586 43.19 25.69 14.85
N ARG A 587 43.05 26.49 13.77
CA ARG A 587 41.72 26.78 13.23
C ARG A 587 41.06 25.43 13.03
N THR A 588 40.12 25.11 13.93
CA THR A 588 39.38 23.86 13.84
C THR A 588 38.38 24.08 12.72
N ASP A 589 38.74 23.74 11.48
CA ASP A 589 37.80 23.76 10.35
C ASP A 589 36.62 22.87 10.73
N TYR A 590 35.49 23.49 11.05
CA TYR A 590 34.24 22.83 11.35
C TYR A 590 33.70 22.32 10.01
N GLN A 591 34.08 21.10 9.62
CA GLN A 591 33.58 20.49 8.39
C GLN A 591 32.08 20.20 8.55
N ILE A 592 31.26 20.80 7.67
CA ILE A 592 29.83 20.53 7.58
C ILE A 592 29.65 19.03 7.23
N PRO A 593 28.83 18.28 7.99
CA PRO A 593 28.62 16.86 7.71
C PRO A 593 28.08 16.59 6.30
N ALA A 594 28.52 15.49 5.67
CA ALA A 594 28.10 15.11 4.32
C ALA A 594 26.57 15.00 4.14
N ALA A 595 25.86 14.53 5.17
CA ALA A 595 24.39 14.44 5.15
C ALA A 595 23.69 15.80 5.14
N VAL A 596 24.32 16.85 5.70
CA VAL A 596 23.81 18.24 5.64
C VAL A 596 24.16 18.84 4.28
N LEU A 597 25.37 18.61 3.77
CA LEU A 597 25.76 19.04 2.42
C LEU A 597 24.87 18.42 1.34
N PHE A 598 24.45 17.16 1.50
CA PHE A 598 23.47 16.55 0.60
C PHE A 598 22.12 17.28 0.61
N LEU A 599 21.61 17.69 1.77
CA LEU A 599 20.40 18.52 1.82
C LEU A 599 20.66 19.89 1.18
N GLN A 600 21.86 20.44 1.35
CA GLN A 600 22.25 21.71 0.75
C GLN A 600 22.19 21.67 -0.79
N SER A 601 22.59 20.56 -1.44
CA SER A 601 22.45 20.45 -2.90
C SER A 601 20.98 20.42 -3.34
N GLN A 602 20.11 19.79 -2.56
CA GLN A 602 18.66 19.80 -2.81
C GLN A 602 18.02 21.17 -2.57
N ILE A 603 18.49 21.94 -1.57
CA ILE A 603 18.08 23.32 -1.31
C ILE A 603 18.37 24.18 -2.54
N TYR A 604 19.61 24.17 -3.04
CA TYR A 604 20.00 24.94 -4.21
C TYR A 604 19.24 24.53 -5.48
N LEU A 605 18.93 23.23 -5.65
CA LEU A 605 18.06 22.78 -6.75
C LEU A 605 16.64 23.35 -6.64
N ALA A 606 16.02 23.25 -5.46
CA ALA A 606 14.66 23.75 -5.22
C ALA A 606 14.58 25.27 -5.41
N GLU A 607 15.56 26.00 -4.87
CA GLU A 607 15.67 27.46 -5.02
C GLU A 607 15.88 27.85 -6.48
N GLY A 608 16.83 27.21 -7.17
CA GLY A 608 17.09 27.45 -8.60
C GLY A 608 15.87 27.19 -9.47
N LEU A 609 15.13 26.11 -9.22
CA LEU A 609 13.88 25.79 -9.92
C LEU A 609 12.78 26.82 -9.64
N SER A 610 12.60 27.19 -8.36
CA SER A 610 11.65 28.24 -7.95
C SER A 610 11.94 29.55 -8.67
N MET A 611 13.19 30.00 -8.67
CA MET A 611 13.59 31.27 -9.28
C MET A 611 13.50 31.23 -10.81
N MET A 612 13.89 30.11 -11.45
CA MET A 612 13.74 29.94 -12.90
C MET A 612 12.26 29.99 -13.31
N LEU A 613 11.37 29.30 -12.59
CA LEU A 613 9.93 29.33 -12.86
C LEU A 613 9.33 30.71 -12.60
N ALA A 614 9.78 31.41 -11.56
CA ALA A 614 9.37 32.78 -11.28
C ALA A 614 9.76 33.73 -12.42
N ALA A 615 10.99 33.64 -12.93
CA ALA A 615 11.44 34.42 -14.08
C ALA A 615 10.61 34.14 -15.34
N LEU A 616 10.30 32.87 -15.63
CA LEU A 616 9.41 32.50 -16.74
C LEU A 616 7.99 33.07 -16.61
N ARG A 617 7.46 33.09 -15.38
CA ARG A 617 6.15 33.66 -15.07
C ARG A 617 6.16 35.19 -15.26
N ASN A 618 7.20 35.86 -14.76
CA ASN A 618 7.35 37.32 -14.81
C ASN A 618 7.55 37.81 -16.26
N GLU A 619 8.21 37.02 -17.11
CA GLU A 619 8.36 37.31 -18.55
C GLU A 619 7.22 36.77 -19.42
N HIS A 620 6.09 36.39 -18.80
CA HIS A 620 4.84 35.97 -19.46
C HIS A 620 4.93 34.73 -20.36
N LYS A 621 5.92 33.85 -20.18
CA LYS A 621 5.99 32.55 -20.89
C LYS A 621 5.21 31.44 -20.19
N LEU A 622 5.05 31.53 -18.88
CA LEU A 622 4.31 30.59 -18.06
C LEU A 622 3.16 31.31 -17.36
N VAL A 623 2.13 31.67 -18.13
CA VAL A 623 0.96 32.38 -17.62
C VAL A 623 0.01 31.39 -16.94
N PRO A 624 -0.29 31.53 -15.64
CA PRO A 624 -1.28 30.69 -14.99
C PRO A 624 -2.67 30.92 -15.59
N PRO A 625 -3.50 29.87 -15.74
CA PRO A 625 -4.85 30.01 -16.25
C PRO A 625 -5.67 30.95 -15.36
N GLN A 626 -6.32 31.96 -15.95
CA GLN A 626 -7.20 32.85 -15.21
C GLN A 626 -8.51 32.13 -14.89
N SER A 627 -8.69 31.75 -13.63
CA SER A 627 -9.96 31.22 -13.12
C SER A 627 -10.82 32.38 -12.61
N PRO A 628 -12.13 32.43 -12.95
CA PRO A 628 -13.04 33.41 -12.33
C PRO A 628 -13.35 33.09 -10.87
N PHE A 629 -12.98 31.90 -10.37
CA PHE A 629 -13.33 31.42 -9.02
C PHE A 629 -12.17 31.47 -8.02
N ASN A 630 -10.92 31.35 -8.49
CA ASN A 630 -9.75 31.23 -7.61
C ASN A 630 -8.62 32.12 -8.12
N THR A 631 -8.03 32.91 -7.22
CA THR A 631 -6.77 33.61 -7.46
C THR A 631 -5.58 32.73 -7.06
N GLU A 632 -4.37 33.13 -7.46
CA GLU A 632 -3.12 32.46 -7.06
C GLU A 632 -2.99 32.36 -5.52
N ARG A 633 -3.56 33.32 -4.77
CA ARG A 633 -3.57 33.29 -3.31
C ARG A 633 -4.42 32.14 -2.75
N GLU A 634 -5.62 31.93 -3.28
CA GLU A 634 -6.46 30.81 -2.84
C GLU A 634 -5.85 29.46 -3.22
N VAL A 635 -5.23 29.36 -4.41
CA VAL A 635 -4.49 28.16 -4.83
C VAL A 635 -3.35 27.87 -3.85
N PHE A 636 -2.55 28.88 -3.48
CA PHE A 636 -1.50 28.74 -2.49
C PHE A 636 -2.03 28.24 -1.14
N MET A 637 -3.13 28.83 -0.65
CA MET A 637 -3.74 28.44 0.61
C MET A 637 -4.25 26.99 0.58
N GLN A 638 -4.92 26.58 -0.49
CA GLN A 638 -5.41 25.20 -0.64
C GLN A 638 -4.26 24.20 -0.73
N GLN A 639 -3.21 24.53 -1.47
CA GLN A 639 -2.09 23.64 -1.71
C GLN A 639 -1.26 23.36 -0.44
N PHE A 640 -1.14 24.38 0.42
CA PHE A 640 -0.29 24.34 1.62
C PHE A 640 -1.08 24.41 2.93
N GLU A 641 -2.40 24.23 2.90
CA GLU A 641 -3.30 24.39 4.06
C GLU A 641 -2.81 23.62 5.30
N LEU A 642 -2.43 22.36 5.11
CA LEU A 642 -1.98 21.49 6.22
C LEU A 642 -0.65 21.95 6.82
N LEU A 643 0.27 22.45 5.98
CA LEU A 643 1.55 23.01 6.43
C LEU A 643 1.36 24.35 7.15
N GLN A 644 0.47 25.20 6.62
CA GLN A 644 0.12 26.48 7.24
C GLN A 644 -0.58 26.31 8.58
N LYS A 645 -1.52 25.36 8.71
CA LYS A 645 -2.17 25.03 9.98
C LYS A 645 -1.18 24.52 11.03
N ALA A 646 -0.12 23.84 10.60
CA ALA A 646 0.97 23.41 11.47
C ALA A 646 2.05 24.49 11.69
N CYS A 647 1.93 25.68 11.08
CA CYS A 647 2.94 26.74 11.12
C CYS A 647 4.34 26.30 10.63
N LEU A 648 4.41 25.56 9.51
CA LEU A 648 5.68 24.98 9.02
C LEU A 648 6.04 25.48 7.61
N PRO A 649 7.17 26.19 7.42
CA PRO A 649 7.97 26.90 8.42
C PRO A 649 7.26 28.11 9.04
N ASP A 650 7.75 28.57 10.19
CA ASP A 650 7.27 29.81 10.80
C ASP A 650 7.44 31.01 9.83
N HIS A 651 6.48 31.92 9.81
CA HIS A 651 6.46 33.14 8.98
C HIS A 651 6.37 32.93 7.46
N VAL A 652 6.14 31.71 6.99
CA VAL A 652 5.86 31.45 5.57
C VAL A 652 4.42 31.83 5.22
N SER A 653 4.27 32.73 4.24
CA SER A 653 2.97 33.20 3.76
C SER A 653 2.98 33.43 2.25
N TYR A 654 1.80 33.57 1.65
CA TYR A 654 1.70 33.97 0.24
C TYR A 654 2.38 35.32 -0.04
N VAL A 655 2.40 36.24 0.94
CA VAL A 655 3.06 37.54 0.80
C VAL A 655 4.57 37.35 0.67
N THR A 656 5.17 36.55 1.56
CA THR A 656 6.60 36.21 1.53
C THR A 656 7.00 35.50 0.23
N PHE A 657 6.15 34.60 -0.27
CA PHE A 657 6.35 33.95 -1.58
C PHE A 657 6.35 34.97 -2.72
N LYS A 658 5.38 35.89 -2.72
CA LYS A 658 5.26 36.91 -3.77
C LYS A 658 6.46 37.87 -3.75
N GLU A 659 6.85 38.36 -2.58
CA GLU A 659 7.99 39.27 -2.41
C GLU A 659 9.31 38.64 -2.87
N SER A 660 9.52 37.34 -2.60
CA SER A 660 10.74 36.64 -3.02
C SER A 660 10.78 36.29 -4.51
N THR A 661 9.63 36.28 -5.21
CA THR A 661 9.56 35.85 -6.61
C THR A 661 9.24 36.98 -7.60
N ILE A 662 8.78 38.15 -7.14
CA ILE A 662 8.35 39.25 -8.02
C ILE A 662 9.48 39.89 -8.82
N HIS A 663 10.70 39.87 -8.29
CA HIS A 663 11.89 40.46 -8.92
C HIS A 663 12.78 39.43 -9.64
N ALA A 664 12.32 38.18 -9.77
CA ALA A 664 13.08 37.16 -10.47
C ALA A 664 13.12 37.46 -11.99
N ASP A 665 14.32 37.53 -12.55
CA ASP A 665 14.57 37.72 -13.98
C ASP A 665 15.75 36.86 -14.46
N PHE A 666 15.88 36.65 -15.78
CA PHE A 666 17.01 35.89 -16.35
C PHE A 666 18.33 36.70 -16.43
N SER A 667 18.29 37.99 -16.14
CA SER A 667 19.46 38.87 -16.20
C SER A 667 20.36 38.73 -14.96
N THR A 668 19.80 38.20 -13.88
CA THR A 668 20.50 38.01 -12.62
C THR A 668 21.42 36.78 -12.68
N GLN A 669 22.74 37.02 -12.71
CA GLN A 669 23.80 35.99 -12.65
C GLN A 669 23.57 34.92 -11.56
N VAL A 670 22.91 35.33 -10.46
CA VAL A 670 22.56 34.52 -9.30
C VAL A 670 21.73 33.28 -9.66
N LEU A 671 20.85 33.29 -10.69
CA LEU A 671 20.09 32.08 -11.05
C LEU A 671 20.99 30.93 -11.53
N SER A 672 22.03 31.24 -12.31
CA SER A 672 22.97 30.23 -12.80
C SER A 672 23.85 29.67 -11.69
N ASP A 673 24.07 30.46 -10.63
CA ASP A 673 24.92 30.08 -9.53
C ASP A 673 24.27 29.03 -8.62
N HIS A 674 22.94 29.03 -8.45
CA HIS A 674 22.24 27.98 -7.69
C HIS A 674 22.47 26.57 -8.29
N PHE A 675 22.27 26.40 -9.60
CA PHE A 675 22.45 25.09 -10.24
C PHE A 675 23.92 24.66 -10.27
N LYS A 676 24.86 25.59 -10.47
CA LYS A 676 26.30 25.29 -10.39
C LYS A 676 26.69 24.84 -8.98
N GLU A 677 26.17 25.50 -7.96
CA GLU A 677 26.49 25.18 -6.56
C GLU A 677 25.85 23.85 -6.14
N ALA A 678 24.61 23.58 -6.55
CA ALA A 678 23.98 22.27 -6.38
C ALA A 678 24.84 21.15 -6.98
N HIS A 679 25.30 21.33 -8.22
CA HIS A 679 26.16 20.37 -8.92
C HIS A 679 27.52 20.20 -8.22
N ARG A 680 28.16 21.29 -7.80
CA ARG A 680 29.44 21.27 -7.08
C ARG A 680 29.33 20.49 -5.78
N ILE A 681 28.35 20.82 -4.94
CA ILE A 681 28.14 20.16 -3.65
C ILE A 681 27.81 18.68 -3.85
N ALA A 682 26.95 18.34 -4.81
CA ALA A 682 26.62 16.95 -5.11
C ALA A 682 27.88 16.13 -5.45
N LYS A 683 28.78 16.69 -6.27
CA LYS A 683 30.06 16.07 -6.64
C LYS A 683 31.00 15.90 -5.43
N ASP A 684 31.10 16.92 -4.58
CA ASP A 684 31.97 16.88 -3.39
C ASP A 684 31.52 15.80 -2.39
N VAL A 685 30.20 15.68 -2.21
CA VAL A 685 29.57 14.76 -1.25
C VAL A 685 29.55 13.31 -1.72
N LYS A 686 29.62 13.08 -3.04
CA LYS A 686 29.60 11.74 -3.68
C LYS A 686 30.59 10.75 -3.05
N SER A 687 31.80 11.22 -2.76
CA SER A 687 32.85 10.38 -2.15
C SER A 687 32.48 9.87 -0.76
N SER A 688 31.69 10.64 0.00
CA SER A 688 31.27 10.32 1.37
C SER A 688 30.21 9.22 1.42
N PHE A 689 29.52 8.94 0.31
CA PHE A 689 28.45 7.95 0.21
C PHE A 689 28.82 6.77 -0.71
N ALA A 690 30.11 6.55 -1.00
CA ALA A 690 30.56 5.53 -1.96
C ALA A 690 30.10 4.08 -1.62
N HIS A 691 29.77 3.80 -0.37
CA HIS A 691 29.29 2.49 0.10
C HIS A 691 27.76 2.31 0.03
N ASP A 692 27.01 3.36 -0.31
CA ASP A 692 25.55 3.35 -0.43
C ASP A 692 25.14 3.54 -1.89
N ALA A 693 24.80 2.44 -2.56
CA ALA A 693 24.48 2.46 -3.99
C ALA A 693 23.22 3.29 -4.31
N ASP A 694 22.22 3.28 -3.44
CA ASP A 694 20.96 4.01 -3.62
C ASP A 694 21.20 5.52 -3.48
N MET A 695 21.97 5.91 -2.46
CA MET A 695 22.36 7.30 -2.26
C MET A 695 23.25 7.81 -3.39
N MET A 696 24.16 6.97 -3.89
CA MET A 696 24.98 7.30 -5.06
C MET A 696 24.16 7.49 -6.32
N ALA A 697 23.12 6.67 -6.53
CA ALA A 697 22.19 6.85 -7.63
C ALA A 697 21.39 8.16 -7.48
N GLU A 698 20.95 8.50 -6.27
CA GLU A 698 20.26 9.76 -5.97
C GLU A 698 21.15 10.99 -6.22
N ILE A 699 22.40 10.96 -5.74
CA ILE A 699 23.37 12.04 -5.99
C ILE A 699 23.59 12.24 -7.49
N ARG A 700 23.72 11.15 -8.26
CA ARG A 700 23.85 11.24 -9.73
C ARG A 700 22.61 11.85 -10.40
N ARG A 701 21.41 11.54 -9.92
CA ARG A 701 20.17 12.17 -10.42
C ARG A 701 20.16 13.68 -10.16
N ILE A 702 20.57 14.09 -8.96
CA ILE A 702 20.71 15.50 -8.59
C ILE A 702 21.76 16.21 -9.47
N GLU A 703 22.93 15.60 -9.70
CA GLU A 703 23.96 16.12 -10.61
C GLU A 703 23.39 16.37 -12.02
N GLN A 704 22.66 15.38 -12.56
CA GLN A 704 22.05 15.48 -13.90
C GLN A 704 21.02 16.62 -13.98
N VAL A 705 20.11 16.72 -13.01
CA VAL A 705 19.11 17.80 -12.99
C VAL A 705 19.79 19.17 -12.92
N ALA A 706 20.79 19.32 -12.04
CA ALA A 706 21.52 20.57 -11.88
C ALA A 706 22.23 20.98 -13.19
N GLU A 707 22.92 20.04 -13.84
CA GLU A 707 23.62 20.28 -15.10
C GLU A 707 22.66 20.69 -16.22
N HIS A 708 21.59 19.92 -16.45
CA HIS A 708 20.64 20.17 -17.53
C HIS A 708 19.89 21.50 -17.34
N ASN A 709 19.48 21.82 -16.11
CA ASN A 709 18.82 23.08 -15.81
C ASN A 709 19.78 24.28 -15.94
N ASN A 710 21.05 24.14 -15.57
CA ASN A 710 22.05 25.18 -15.83
C ASN A 710 22.24 25.40 -17.35
N ILE A 711 22.27 24.34 -18.16
CA ILE A 711 22.35 24.47 -19.62
C ILE A 711 21.10 25.15 -20.17
N ALA A 712 19.91 24.69 -19.78
CA ALA A 712 18.64 25.28 -20.19
C ALA A 712 18.57 26.78 -19.87
N LEU A 713 18.96 27.16 -18.65
CA LEU A 713 19.01 28.55 -18.22
C LEU A 713 19.97 29.39 -19.08
N ASN A 714 21.15 28.85 -19.39
CA ASN A 714 22.12 29.53 -20.27
C ASN A 714 21.62 29.69 -21.71
N VAL A 715 20.82 28.74 -22.22
CA VAL A 715 20.19 28.87 -23.53
C VAL A 715 19.12 29.95 -23.50
N ILE A 716 18.26 29.95 -22.47
CA ILE A 716 17.19 30.94 -22.30
C ILE A 716 17.78 32.35 -22.18
N SER A 717 18.84 32.53 -21.38
CA SER A 717 19.47 33.85 -21.19
C SER A 717 20.18 34.37 -22.44
N ARG A 718 20.78 33.48 -23.25
CA ARG A 718 21.47 33.86 -24.50
C ARG A 718 20.52 34.17 -25.66
N VAL A 719 19.46 33.38 -25.80
CA VAL A 719 18.48 33.53 -26.90
C VAL A 719 17.50 34.67 -26.58
N GLY A 720 17.31 34.99 -25.30
CA GLY A 720 16.32 35.94 -24.82
C GLY A 720 15.00 35.22 -24.56
N ALA A 721 14.49 35.29 -23.34
CA ALA A 721 13.30 34.55 -22.95
C ALA A 721 12.02 35.01 -23.67
N LEU A 722 12.02 36.18 -24.32
CA LEU A 722 10.90 36.69 -25.12
C LEU A 722 10.80 36.10 -26.54
N GLU A 723 11.81 35.35 -27.01
CA GLU A 723 11.80 34.77 -28.37
C GLU A 723 10.59 33.85 -28.60
N PRO A 724 9.71 34.11 -29.59
CA PRO A 724 8.51 33.30 -29.84
C PRO A 724 8.82 31.88 -30.29
N SER A 725 10.01 31.67 -30.88
CA SER A 725 10.48 30.38 -31.37
C SER A 725 10.90 29.41 -30.26
N LEU A 726 10.97 29.86 -29.00
CA LEU A 726 11.49 29.07 -27.89
C LEU A 726 10.34 28.48 -27.07
N LYS A 727 10.20 27.15 -27.12
CA LYS A 727 9.24 26.39 -26.30
C LYS A 727 9.95 25.75 -25.11
N ILE A 728 9.45 26.01 -23.92
CA ILE A 728 9.99 25.49 -22.66
C ILE A 728 8.97 24.55 -22.04
N SER A 729 9.40 23.34 -21.69
CA SER A 729 8.58 22.35 -21.00
C SER A 729 9.36 21.72 -19.85
N PHE A 730 8.68 21.28 -18.82
CA PHE A 730 9.28 20.64 -17.65
C PHE A 730 8.99 19.14 -17.65
N THR A 731 10.02 18.32 -17.42
CA THR A 731 9.90 16.86 -17.38
C THR A 731 10.67 16.27 -16.21
N PHE A 732 10.28 15.09 -15.74
CA PHE A 732 10.91 14.38 -14.62
C PHE A 732 11.83 13.24 -15.08
N THR A 733 12.55 13.46 -16.20
CA THR A 733 13.36 12.40 -16.85
C THR A 733 14.52 11.90 -15.98
N HIS A 734 15.20 12.80 -15.28
CA HIS A 734 16.37 12.46 -14.46
C HIS A 734 16.03 12.21 -13.00
N HIS A 735 14.92 12.78 -12.51
CA HIS A 735 14.58 12.77 -11.09
C HIS A 735 13.06 12.79 -10.90
N PRO A 736 12.49 11.97 -10.00
CA PRO A 736 11.03 11.84 -9.84
C PRO A 736 10.32 13.14 -9.43
N PHE A 737 10.96 14.01 -8.64
CA PHE A 737 10.34 15.25 -8.14
C PHE A 737 11.08 16.55 -8.47
N PHE A 738 12.32 16.53 -8.99
CA PHE A 738 12.99 17.75 -9.45
C PHE A 738 12.90 17.82 -10.98
N ALA A 739 12.20 18.84 -11.47
CA ALA A 739 11.96 19.01 -12.90
C ALA A 739 13.24 19.38 -13.65
N THR A 740 13.33 18.87 -14.87
CA THR A 740 14.33 19.28 -15.87
C THR A 740 13.66 20.11 -16.94
N ALA A 741 14.15 21.33 -17.15
CA ALA A 741 13.70 22.23 -18.20
C ALA A 741 14.22 21.75 -19.56
N ILE A 742 13.31 21.51 -20.50
CA ILE A 742 13.62 21.20 -21.89
C ILE A 742 13.32 22.44 -22.72
N VAL A 743 14.34 22.95 -23.40
CA VAL A 743 14.26 24.11 -24.30
C VAL A 743 14.33 23.61 -25.73
N LYS A 744 13.26 23.80 -26.50
CA LYS A 744 13.20 23.47 -27.93
C LYS A 744 12.99 24.73 -28.75
N ARG A 745 13.75 24.85 -29.84
CA ARG A 745 13.47 25.84 -30.88
C ARG A 745 12.44 25.23 -31.84
N SER A 746 11.31 25.91 -32.03
CA SER A 746 10.24 25.52 -32.94
C SER A 746 10.66 25.59 -34.40
#